data_AF-A0A9N9A5J1-F1
#
_entry.id   AF-A0A9N9A5J1-F1
#
_cell.length_a   1.000
_cell.length_b   1.000
_cell.length_c   1.000
_cell.angle_alpha   90.00
_cell.angle_beta   90.00
_cell.angle_gamma   90.00
#
_symmetry.space_group_name_H-M   'P 1'
#
loop_
_entity.id
_entity.type
_entity.pdbx_description
1 polymer ?
#
loop_
_entity_poly.entity_id
_entity_poly.type
_entity_poly.pdbx_seq_one_letter_code
_entity_poly.pdbx_strand_id
1 'polypeptide(L)'
;MFYGHYSCAWIIKVLEPKIPLWTLMIAVQIEEAHIVRGYTKVNDLKLVSIPYTHSLIAVIGWSILYGSWYRFSGYDGGNRAAYLIGLAVLSHWFEDLLVHNEDLLLLTIDDNAPKYGFKLWDYPEIHHPFELLLFFGSFYYYLVNTEVHPSKIYSAQNDQTREITTTISNLTNKTTNHHERSQNYWASKWGSIILSVDSFLTISVISTFLVLINPLFVHSYKTFSYNETEPGYQIYQVLAYRDGTSVVYLTKPINETCNEPRIDLRIIHPNGTVDKVEVDYPIPDFNFCLLPNDTYLHIALFPHMPEFIYILYENSTDLNSASYYTLLVTRTGKIISNTFLSHVSVENGTLTSSGFMIPHSNDEQGFLFYDYINESKLKWIYFSPYSNGNFKAINNGQIDQNISEIFPAIDGTFGIVTTINKNVINRAHDDLIDPTESTFELYITFVRPNKNVVDGPFLLYQTSVPSLRIKSICNSAYTTKGYFCILNIKDEQPNEEPKYHLAKIIFQSTGSVVNVEKSSNFKLSRDLEENTVFDFLYHGGFLVIIFNILEDTIFKTFQVIILDNNGNYNTTLDLPENITIANRLATSVFRNSYIVVHQDNYYTWTIYSVDLPKFTSKDNGYNNPNIKTTYPIINSNVPLSTITINVTYNFPITISTSNISIYQNNNNYPILRQSVPGNSPLLYSVDNKTIILDVLESTFNQPNANYYIVINDNVVKDWKTNQPLIGIESNIWKFNTTDYQDIFAEDAVGLFSLTTEGTKYFKSLSPYIQTRFLTQLRIDLANSIPVDVKRLNDINYEYDENQQIFLSLSIKSTTNLNERNVDHIMKDLDLLIKYKEITPISWFGTTNLIDTSFGFQRISNIFDDVKFHLIGIVIGVTILGLLYFYARKKHYTGKNIVIFKFSLIILDFILDILFIPKNGKKAPQLFIPSIMFCVIPTAINSIMSMIIILQEITKNKDFYEWFKNNTNIAVLFTILAGADLEVLNILSSEVAGIMIFSAPITKIAQYYIFWGSFLGFLIEDIPQFIIQVNGPLQILLCRYVP
;
A
#
# COMPACT_ATOMS: atom_id res chain seq x y z
N MET A 1 11.13 7.06 -32.31
CA MET A 1 10.13 7.97 -32.98
C MET A 1 8.96 7.07 -33.43
N PHE A 2 7.77 7.54 -33.82
CA PHE A 2 6.70 6.60 -34.22
C PHE A 2 6.49 6.56 -35.73
N TYR A 3 5.68 7.48 -36.25
CA TYR A 3 5.34 7.52 -37.68
C TYR A 3 6.44 8.19 -38.50
N GLY A 4 7.29 9.01 -37.87
CA GLY A 4 8.44 9.62 -38.54
C GLY A 4 9.44 8.62 -39.14
N HIS A 5 9.55 7.41 -38.60
CA HIS A 5 10.48 6.37 -39.11
C HIS A 5 10.20 5.93 -40.54
N TYR A 6 8.94 6.01 -40.98
CA TYR A 6 8.60 5.67 -42.36
C TYR A 6 9.10 6.70 -43.38
N SER A 7 9.56 7.88 -42.94
CA SER A 7 10.04 8.92 -43.83
C SER A 7 11.25 8.48 -44.66
N CYS A 8 12.20 7.77 -44.04
CA CYS A 8 13.35 7.17 -44.73
C CYS A 8 12.91 6.12 -45.76
N ALA A 9 11.91 5.30 -45.45
CA ALA A 9 11.38 4.30 -46.37
C ALA A 9 10.74 4.92 -47.61
N TRP A 10 9.95 5.99 -47.43
CA TRP A 10 9.35 6.75 -48.55
C TRP A 10 10.41 7.38 -49.45
N ILE A 11 11.42 8.03 -48.87
CA ILE A 11 12.50 8.69 -49.62
C ILE A 11 13.35 7.67 -50.37
N ILE A 12 13.76 6.58 -49.72
CA ILE A 12 14.61 5.55 -50.34
C ILE A 12 13.87 4.85 -51.47
N LYS A 13 12.54 4.66 -51.36
CA LYS A 13 11.74 4.10 -52.44
C LYS A 13 11.76 4.99 -53.70
N VAL A 14 11.84 6.31 -53.55
CA VAL A 14 12.05 7.24 -54.69
C VAL A 14 13.47 7.11 -55.25
N LEU A 15 14.48 7.01 -54.38
CA LEU A 15 15.90 6.95 -54.77
C LEU A 15 16.30 5.64 -55.46
N GLU A 16 15.66 4.53 -55.13
CA GLU A 16 15.85 3.22 -55.75
C GLU A 16 14.51 2.46 -55.85
N PRO A 17 13.73 2.70 -56.93
CA PRO A 17 12.40 2.12 -57.10
C PRO A 17 12.37 0.58 -57.18
N LYS A 18 13.52 -0.04 -57.45
CA LYS A 18 13.67 -1.51 -57.54
C LYS A 18 13.55 -2.21 -56.19
N ILE A 19 13.76 -1.51 -55.08
CA ILE A 19 13.58 -2.07 -53.74
C ILE A 19 12.07 -2.23 -53.46
N PRO A 20 11.56 -3.41 -53.09
CA PRO A 20 10.18 -3.56 -52.68
C PRO A 20 9.85 -2.64 -51.50
N LEU A 21 8.70 -1.96 -51.54
CA LEU A 21 8.33 -1.01 -50.48
C LEU A 21 8.23 -1.70 -49.12
N TRP A 22 7.68 -2.91 -49.08
CA TRP A 22 7.54 -3.69 -47.85
C TRP A 22 8.89 -3.99 -47.17
N THR A 23 9.96 -4.23 -47.94
CA THR A 23 11.31 -4.42 -47.36
C THR A 23 11.82 -3.15 -46.67
N LEU A 24 11.49 -1.96 -47.19
CA LEU A 24 11.84 -0.69 -46.55
C LEU A 24 10.97 -0.42 -45.32
N MET A 25 9.69 -0.79 -45.36
CA MET A 25 8.77 -0.63 -44.22
C MET A 25 9.15 -1.53 -43.04
N ILE A 26 9.63 -2.75 -43.31
CA ILE A 26 10.15 -3.64 -42.25
C ILE A 26 11.51 -3.15 -41.73
N ALA A 27 12.38 -2.65 -42.61
CA ALA A 27 13.71 -2.16 -42.22
C ALA A 27 13.64 -0.99 -41.22
N VAL A 28 12.57 -0.21 -41.25
CA VAL A 28 12.35 0.94 -40.35
C VAL A 28 11.44 0.63 -39.16
N GLN A 29 11.07 -0.65 -38.93
CA GLN A 29 10.12 -1.00 -37.86
C GLN A 29 10.41 -2.32 -37.15
N ILE A 30 11.08 -2.23 -36.00
CA ILE A 30 11.06 -3.22 -34.91
C ILE A 30 11.21 -2.46 -33.58
N GLU A 31 10.14 -2.32 -32.81
CA GLU A 31 10.16 -1.74 -31.44
C GLU A 31 9.37 -2.63 -30.47
N GLU A 32 9.90 -2.82 -29.26
CA GLU A 32 9.23 -3.50 -28.13
C GLU A 32 9.06 -2.52 -26.97
N ALA A 33 7.82 -2.27 -26.54
CA ALA A 33 7.47 -1.24 -25.57
C ALA A 33 6.61 -1.77 -24.42
N HIS A 34 6.87 -1.32 -23.19
CA HIS A 34 5.96 -1.48 -22.04
C HIS A 34 5.23 -0.18 -21.76
N ILE A 35 3.96 -0.27 -21.36
CA ILE A 35 3.14 0.89 -21.02
C ILE A 35 3.33 1.21 -19.53
N VAL A 36 3.96 2.34 -19.23
CA VAL A 36 4.13 2.95 -17.90
C VAL A 36 3.46 4.33 -17.91
N ARG A 37 2.33 4.45 -17.20
CA ARG A 37 1.56 5.71 -17.11
C ARG A 37 2.42 6.88 -16.64
N GLY A 38 2.43 7.96 -17.43
CA GLY A 38 3.13 9.22 -17.12
C GLY A 38 4.64 9.20 -17.36
N TYR A 39 5.17 8.25 -18.14
CA TYR A 39 6.62 8.14 -18.39
C TYR A 39 7.18 9.32 -19.20
N THR A 40 6.46 9.78 -20.24
CA THR A 40 6.73 11.07 -20.92
C THR A 40 5.45 11.90 -20.99
N LYS A 41 5.56 13.19 -21.37
CA LYS A 41 4.37 14.05 -21.55
C LYS A 41 3.51 13.70 -22.77
N VAL A 42 4.08 12.98 -23.74
CA VAL A 42 3.45 12.68 -25.04
C VAL A 42 2.95 11.24 -25.09
N ASN A 43 3.63 10.30 -24.45
CA ASN A 43 3.23 8.89 -24.43
C ASN A 43 3.59 8.20 -23.10
N ASP A 44 2.83 7.16 -22.78
CA ASP A 44 3.04 6.30 -21.61
C ASP A 44 4.02 5.15 -21.91
N LEU A 45 4.89 5.24 -22.91
CA LEU A 45 5.70 4.10 -23.35
C LEU A 45 7.11 4.16 -22.76
N LYS A 46 7.46 3.14 -21.98
CA LYS A 46 8.83 2.82 -21.55
C LYS A 46 9.33 1.66 -22.40
N LEU A 47 10.27 1.90 -23.31
CA LEU A 47 10.90 0.83 -24.08
C LEU A 47 11.75 -0.04 -23.13
N VAL A 48 11.68 -1.37 -23.28
CA VAL A 48 12.53 -2.29 -22.52
C VAL A 48 13.97 -2.14 -22.99
N SER A 49 14.90 -1.98 -22.05
CA SER A 49 16.33 -2.05 -22.34
C SER A 49 16.67 -3.44 -22.88
N ILE A 50 16.75 -3.56 -24.20
CA ILE A 50 17.44 -4.67 -24.84
C ILE A 50 18.80 -4.09 -25.28
N PRO A 51 19.93 -4.50 -24.65
CA PRO A 51 21.25 -3.92 -24.91
C PRO A 51 21.67 -3.92 -26.39
N TYR A 52 21.04 -4.80 -27.19
CA TYR A 52 21.34 -5.06 -28.59
C TYR A 52 20.52 -4.24 -29.59
N THR A 53 19.48 -3.50 -29.18
CA THR A 53 18.64 -2.72 -30.12
C THR A 53 18.89 -1.22 -30.04
N HIS A 54 19.21 -0.67 -28.87
CA HIS A 54 19.41 0.78 -28.64
C HIS A 54 20.88 1.24 -28.63
N SER A 55 21.80 0.36 -29.04
CA SER A 55 23.22 0.68 -29.16
C SER A 55 23.60 0.97 -30.60
N LEU A 56 24.29 2.10 -30.86
CA LEU A 56 24.71 2.49 -32.21
C LEU A 56 25.56 1.39 -32.87
N ILE A 57 26.45 0.72 -32.12
CA ILE A 57 27.26 -0.37 -32.66
C ILE A 57 26.43 -1.59 -33.06
N ALA A 58 25.34 -1.86 -32.33
CA ALA A 58 24.44 -2.95 -32.63
C ALA A 58 23.57 -2.62 -33.85
N VAL A 59 23.07 -1.39 -33.97
CA VAL A 59 22.33 -0.91 -35.16
C VAL A 59 23.23 -0.90 -36.40
N ILE A 60 24.52 -0.56 -36.28
CA ILE A 60 25.50 -0.74 -37.37
C ILE A 60 25.63 -2.22 -37.76
N GLY A 61 25.66 -3.12 -36.77
CA GLY A 61 25.64 -4.57 -37.00
C GLY A 61 24.39 -5.02 -37.78
N TRP A 62 23.21 -4.57 -37.38
CA TRP A 62 21.95 -4.84 -38.08
C TRP A 62 21.90 -4.23 -39.48
N SER A 63 22.41 -3.01 -39.65
CA SER A 63 22.54 -2.34 -40.95
C SER A 63 23.37 -3.16 -41.94
N ILE A 64 24.51 -3.70 -41.49
CA ILE A 64 25.37 -4.59 -42.29
C ILE A 64 24.65 -5.91 -42.58
N LEU A 65 23.98 -6.49 -41.58
CA LEU A 65 23.28 -7.76 -41.70
C LEU A 65 22.13 -7.67 -42.71
N TYR A 66 21.25 -6.68 -42.59
CA TYR A 66 20.10 -6.49 -43.48
C TYR A 66 20.52 -6.07 -44.90
N GLY A 67 21.53 -5.21 -45.03
CA GLY A 67 22.12 -4.89 -46.33
C GLY A 67 22.72 -6.11 -47.02
N SER A 68 23.46 -6.94 -46.27
CA SER A 68 24.04 -8.19 -46.79
C SER A 68 22.95 -9.21 -47.14
N TRP A 69 21.95 -9.38 -46.28
CA TRP A 69 20.79 -10.24 -46.54
C TRP A 69 20.10 -9.86 -47.84
N TYR A 70 19.79 -8.58 -48.04
CA TYR A 70 19.17 -8.11 -49.29
C TYR A 70 20.05 -8.38 -50.51
N ARG A 71 21.37 -8.20 -50.38
CA ARG A 71 22.34 -8.49 -51.45
C ARG A 71 22.34 -9.96 -51.87
N PHE A 72 22.10 -10.88 -50.94
CA PHE A 72 22.12 -12.33 -51.16
C PHE A 72 20.73 -12.96 -51.38
N SER A 73 19.64 -12.23 -51.11
CA SER A 73 18.26 -12.70 -51.29
C SER A 73 17.79 -12.78 -52.75
N GLY A 74 18.62 -12.33 -53.70
CA GLY A 74 18.29 -12.38 -55.13
C GLY A 74 17.34 -11.27 -55.62
N TYR A 75 17.07 -10.25 -54.79
CA TYR A 75 16.29 -9.07 -55.19
C TYR A 75 17.08 -8.13 -56.12
N ASP A 76 16.37 -7.44 -57.01
CA ASP A 76 16.94 -6.48 -57.97
C ASP A 76 17.47 -5.21 -57.29
N GLY A 77 18.43 -4.54 -57.93
CA GLY A 77 19.04 -3.27 -57.45
C GLY A 77 20.49 -3.37 -56.95
N GLY A 78 21.04 -4.60 -56.85
CA GLY A 78 22.47 -4.84 -56.63
C GLY A 78 23.04 -4.20 -55.36
N ASN A 79 24.32 -3.81 -55.41
CA ASN A 79 25.03 -3.24 -54.25
C ASN A 79 24.43 -1.90 -53.77
N ARG A 80 23.84 -1.12 -54.67
CA ARG A 80 23.22 0.17 -54.34
C ARG A 80 21.98 -0.01 -53.48
N ALA A 81 21.12 -0.95 -53.83
CA ALA A 81 19.92 -1.27 -53.04
C ALA A 81 20.25 -1.84 -51.67
N ALA A 82 21.25 -2.74 -51.59
CA ALA A 82 21.75 -3.28 -50.33
C ALA A 82 22.28 -2.17 -49.39
N TYR A 83 23.02 -1.19 -49.93
CA TYR A 83 23.52 -0.05 -49.17
C TYR A 83 22.38 0.85 -48.66
N LEU A 84 21.39 1.13 -49.50
CA LEU A 84 20.23 1.95 -49.12
C LEU A 84 19.37 1.28 -48.04
N ILE A 85 19.23 -0.04 -48.07
CA ILE A 85 18.53 -0.78 -47.01
C ILE A 85 19.32 -0.74 -45.70
N GLY A 86 20.64 -0.90 -45.77
CA GLY A 86 21.50 -0.69 -44.60
C GLY A 86 21.34 0.71 -44.02
N LEU A 87 21.26 1.75 -44.86
CA LEU A 87 21.00 3.12 -44.41
C LEU A 87 19.61 3.30 -43.80
N ALA A 88 18.58 2.63 -44.32
CA ALA A 88 17.23 2.66 -43.75
C ALA A 88 17.18 2.08 -42.32
N VAL A 89 17.91 0.99 -42.07
CA VAL A 89 18.02 0.41 -40.71
C VAL A 89 18.82 1.34 -39.79
N LEU A 90 19.87 1.97 -40.30
CA LEU A 90 20.73 2.85 -39.53
C LEU A 90 20.06 4.18 -39.14
N SER A 91 19.13 4.69 -39.96
CA SER A 91 18.45 5.96 -39.69
C SER A 91 17.62 5.93 -38.41
N HIS A 92 17.12 4.76 -38.02
CA HIS A 92 16.32 4.56 -36.80
C HIS A 92 17.00 5.12 -35.55
N TRP A 93 18.29 4.80 -35.33
CA TRP A 93 19.03 5.28 -34.15
C TRP A 93 19.20 6.81 -34.13
N PHE A 94 19.41 7.44 -35.29
CA PHE A 94 19.57 8.90 -35.37
C PHE A 94 18.25 9.63 -35.17
N GLU A 95 17.16 9.07 -35.67
CA GLU A 95 15.81 9.59 -35.45
C GLU A 95 15.38 9.43 -33.99
N ASP A 96 15.78 8.34 -33.35
CA ASP A 96 15.56 8.13 -31.92
C ASP A 96 16.35 9.09 -31.06
N LEU A 97 17.60 9.39 -31.42
CA LEU A 97 18.43 10.37 -30.71
C LEU A 97 17.73 11.73 -30.56
N LEU A 98 16.92 12.13 -31.53
CA LEU A 98 16.16 13.37 -31.47
C LEU A 98 15.05 13.31 -30.42
N VAL A 99 14.27 12.22 -30.38
CA VAL A 99 13.03 12.17 -29.60
C VAL A 99 13.19 11.60 -28.20
N HIS A 100 14.14 10.67 -28.02
CA HIS A 100 14.32 9.92 -26.80
C HIS A 100 14.92 10.73 -25.65
N ASN A 101 14.67 10.24 -24.43
CA ASN A 101 15.40 10.67 -23.24
C ASN A 101 16.84 10.13 -23.27
N GLU A 102 17.64 10.39 -22.23
CA GLU A 102 19.02 9.86 -22.14
C GLU A 102 19.01 8.33 -21.94
N ASP A 103 18.62 7.58 -22.97
CA ASP A 103 18.43 6.13 -22.94
C ASP A 103 19.17 5.38 -24.08
N LEU A 104 19.79 6.07 -25.04
CA LEU A 104 20.54 5.46 -26.16
C LEU A 104 22.02 5.24 -25.86
N LEU A 105 22.56 4.09 -26.26
CA LEU A 105 23.97 3.71 -26.07
C LEU A 105 24.80 3.97 -27.35
N LEU A 106 26.07 4.38 -27.19
CA LEU A 106 26.96 4.71 -28.31
C LEU A 106 27.89 3.55 -28.72
N LEU A 107 28.97 3.29 -27.97
CA LEU A 107 30.03 2.32 -28.32
C LEU A 107 30.07 1.08 -27.42
N THR A 108 29.03 0.85 -26.61
CA THR A 108 29.00 -0.27 -25.67
C THR A 108 27.63 -0.97 -25.65
N ILE A 109 27.62 -2.20 -25.15
CA ILE A 109 26.43 -3.03 -24.88
C ILE A 109 26.25 -3.16 -23.34
N ASP A 110 27.02 -2.38 -22.57
CA ASP A 110 26.93 -2.36 -21.10
C ASP A 110 25.87 -1.33 -20.68
N ASP A 111 24.84 -1.77 -19.97
CA ASP A 111 23.72 -0.94 -19.50
C ASP A 111 24.16 0.19 -18.54
N ASN A 112 25.37 0.12 -17.99
CA ASN A 112 25.96 1.12 -17.09
C ASN A 112 26.75 2.23 -17.81
N ALA A 113 26.87 2.18 -19.14
CA ALA A 113 27.55 3.22 -19.92
C ALA A 113 26.70 4.50 -20.06
N PRO A 114 27.32 5.68 -20.32
CA PRO A 114 26.59 6.92 -20.53
C PRO A 114 25.60 6.81 -21.70
N LYS A 115 24.37 7.26 -21.45
CA LYS A 115 23.24 7.22 -22.39
C LYS A 115 22.95 8.61 -22.96
N TYR A 116 22.40 8.67 -24.16
CA TYR A 116 22.23 9.89 -24.95
C TYR A 116 20.79 10.05 -25.46
N GLY A 117 20.34 11.29 -25.65
CA GLY A 117 19.03 11.65 -26.21
C GLY A 117 18.70 13.13 -26.02
N PHE A 118 17.99 13.74 -26.98
CA PHE A 118 17.69 15.18 -26.97
C PHE A 118 16.31 15.56 -26.40
N LYS A 119 15.52 14.59 -25.91
CA LYS A 119 14.28 14.80 -25.14
C LYS A 119 13.18 15.57 -25.89
N LEU A 120 13.06 15.43 -27.22
CA LEU A 120 12.02 16.16 -27.97
C LEU A 120 10.58 15.76 -27.54
N TRP A 121 10.39 14.56 -26.97
CA TRP A 121 9.12 14.15 -26.35
C TRP A 121 8.68 14.98 -25.13
N ASP A 122 9.56 15.81 -24.55
CA ASP A 122 9.18 16.75 -23.48
C ASP A 122 8.46 18.01 -24.00
N TYR A 123 8.44 18.21 -25.32
CA TYR A 123 7.88 19.38 -26.01
C TYR A 123 6.83 18.98 -27.08
N PRO A 124 5.59 18.61 -26.67
CA PRO A 124 4.54 18.16 -27.59
C PRO A 124 4.25 19.13 -28.75
N GLU A 125 4.32 20.44 -28.47
CA GLU A 125 4.06 21.51 -29.44
C GLU A 125 5.07 21.55 -30.59
N ILE A 126 6.28 21.00 -30.39
CA ILE A 126 7.34 20.94 -31.41
C ILE A 126 7.38 19.55 -32.04
N HIS A 127 7.26 18.51 -31.20
CA HIS A 127 7.33 17.11 -31.60
C HIS A 127 6.23 16.74 -32.61
N HIS A 128 4.96 17.00 -32.31
CA HIS A 128 3.85 16.56 -33.18
C HIS A 128 3.91 17.19 -34.58
N PRO A 129 4.11 18.52 -34.74
CA PRO A 129 4.27 19.11 -36.06
C PRO A 129 5.50 18.60 -36.81
N PHE A 130 6.63 18.41 -36.11
CA PHE A 130 7.87 17.92 -36.72
C PHE A 130 7.70 16.51 -37.30
N GLU A 131 7.12 15.60 -36.52
CA GLU A 131 6.92 14.22 -36.94
C GLU A 131 5.86 14.13 -38.06
N LEU A 132 4.80 14.98 -38.00
CA LEU A 132 3.78 15.07 -39.06
C LEU A 132 4.39 15.57 -40.37
N LEU A 133 5.27 16.57 -40.28
CA LEU A 133 5.97 17.12 -41.43
C LEU A 133 6.92 16.10 -42.05
N LEU A 134 7.67 15.32 -41.25
CA LEU A 134 8.53 14.26 -41.74
C LEU A 134 7.72 13.17 -42.47
N PHE A 135 6.63 12.69 -41.87
CA PHE A 135 5.82 11.63 -42.47
C PHE A 135 5.05 12.11 -43.70
N PHE A 136 4.22 13.14 -43.57
CA PHE A 136 3.40 13.62 -44.70
C PHE A 136 4.25 14.30 -45.78
N GLY A 137 5.34 14.99 -45.41
CA GLY A 137 6.25 15.61 -46.36
C GLY A 137 7.01 14.59 -47.20
N SER A 138 7.55 13.54 -46.58
CA SER A 138 8.22 12.44 -47.30
C SER A 138 7.24 11.59 -48.10
N PHE A 139 6.02 11.37 -47.60
CA PHE A 139 4.96 10.67 -48.32
C PHE A 139 4.48 11.47 -49.55
N TYR A 140 4.29 12.79 -49.40
CA TYR A 140 3.99 13.67 -50.52
C TYR A 140 5.13 13.67 -51.55
N TYR A 141 6.38 13.75 -51.09
CA TYR A 141 7.55 13.63 -51.94
C TYR A 141 7.59 12.28 -52.69
N TYR A 142 7.20 11.19 -52.04
CA TYR A 142 7.06 9.88 -52.67
C TYR A 142 5.98 9.90 -53.76
N LEU A 143 4.76 10.37 -53.45
CA LEU A 143 3.65 10.41 -54.40
C LEU A 143 3.95 11.25 -55.66
N VAL A 144 4.64 12.39 -55.49
CA VAL A 144 4.96 13.30 -56.61
C VAL A 144 6.06 12.74 -57.53
N ASN A 145 6.93 11.87 -57.03
CA ASN A 145 8.12 11.39 -57.76
C ASN A 145 8.02 9.94 -58.27
N THR A 146 6.91 9.22 -58.04
CA THR A 146 6.76 7.81 -58.44
C THR A 146 6.13 7.56 -59.82
N GLU A 147 5.94 8.59 -60.64
CA GLU A 147 5.53 8.39 -62.03
C GLU A 147 6.71 7.81 -62.84
N VAL A 148 6.66 6.48 -63.03
CA VAL A 148 7.28 5.64 -64.08
C VAL A 148 7.97 4.41 -63.46
N HIS A 149 7.24 3.29 -63.34
CA HIS A 149 7.68 1.97 -63.80
C HIS A 149 6.52 0.95 -63.82
N PRO A 150 6.02 0.54 -65.00
CA PRO A 150 5.18 -0.62 -65.18
C PRO A 150 6.04 -1.84 -65.50
N SER A 151 6.13 -2.84 -64.61
CA SER A 151 6.67 -4.16 -65.01
C SER A 151 6.31 -5.29 -64.05
N LYS A 152 5.24 -6.02 -64.44
CA LYS A 152 5.08 -7.50 -64.46
C LYS A 152 3.64 -7.90 -64.10
N ILE A 153 2.72 -7.73 -65.05
CA ILE A 153 1.51 -8.55 -65.12
C ILE A 153 1.45 -9.11 -66.56
N TYR A 154 2.07 -10.27 -66.76
CA TYR A 154 1.72 -11.19 -67.83
C TYR A 154 2.01 -12.62 -67.36
N SER A 155 1.05 -13.50 -67.66
CA SER A 155 1.00 -14.96 -67.45
C SER A 155 0.49 -15.47 -66.10
N ALA A 156 -0.84 -15.47 -65.96
CA ALA A 156 -1.61 -16.68 -65.63
C ALA A 156 -3.09 -16.39 -65.95
N GLN A 157 -3.45 -16.59 -67.21
CA GLN A 157 -4.82 -16.61 -67.69
C GLN A 157 -5.30 -18.07 -67.66
N ASN A 158 -6.61 -18.26 -67.39
CA ASN A 158 -7.43 -19.49 -67.48
C ASN A 158 -7.46 -20.32 -66.18
N ASP A 159 -8.60 -20.70 -65.61
CA ASP A 159 -10.00 -20.76 -66.05
C ASP A 159 -10.89 -20.74 -64.79
N GLN A 160 -11.80 -19.76 -64.59
CA GLN A 160 -13.08 -19.97 -63.86
C GLN A 160 -14.08 -18.80 -63.80
N THR A 161 -13.77 -17.58 -64.26
CA THR A 161 -14.67 -16.41 -64.04
C THR A 161 -15.31 -15.83 -65.30
N ARG A 162 -15.67 -16.69 -66.28
CA ARG A 162 -16.39 -16.27 -67.50
C ARG A 162 -17.91 -16.45 -67.47
N GLU A 163 -18.53 -16.60 -66.30
CA GLU A 163 -20.00 -16.80 -66.22
C GLU A 163 -20.82 -15.72 -65.48
N ILE A 164 -20.20 -14.73 -64.84
CA ILE A 164 -20.97 -13.75 -64.03
C ILE A 164 -21.01 -12.35 -64.67
N THR A 165 -20.06 -12.01 -65.54
CA THR A 165 -19.96 -10.65 -66.12
C THR A 165 -20.93 -10.38 -67.28
N THR A 166 -21.59 -11.42 -67.82
CA THR A 166 -22.55 -11.27 -68.93
C THR A 166 -23.96 -10.86 -68.48
N THR A 167 -24.24 -10.85 -67.17
CA THR A 167 -25.61 -10.59 -66.67
C THR A 167 -25.85 -9.13 -66.29
N ILE A 168 -24.82 -8.32 -66.03
CA ILE A 168 -25.00 -6.95 -65.51
C ILE A 168 -24.82 -5.86 -66.60
N SER A 169 -24.17 -6.15 -67.72
CA SER A 169 -23.94 -5.16 -68.80
C SER A 169 -25.18 -4.82 -69.65
N ASN A 170 -26.33 -5.47 -69.42
CA ASN A 170 -27.55 -5.24 -70.20
C ASN A 170 -28.61 -4.34 -69.54
N LEU A 171 -28.40 -3.81 -68.33
CA LEU A 171 -29.50 -3.14 -67.60
C LEU A 171 -29.41 -1.62 -67.40
N THR A 172 -28.31 -0.94 -67.72
CA THR A 172 -28.26 0.53 -67.50
C THR A 172 -27.50 1.31 -68.58
N ASN A 173 -27.76 1.00 -69.85
CA ASN A 173 -27.56 1.96 -70.94
C ASN A 173 -28.87 2.69 -71.22
N LYS A 174 -29.12 3.81 -70.54
CA LYS A 174 -29.91 4.91 -71.12
C LYS A 174 -29.57 6.26 -70.49
N THR A 175 -29.26 7.19 -71.39
CA THR A 175 -29.22 8.66 -71.27
C THR A 175 -28.05 9.30 -70.52
N THR A 176 -26.97 9.49 -71.29
CA THR A 176 -26.02 10.60 -71.22
C THR A 176 -26.66 11.94 -71.61
N ASN A 177 -26.30 13.02 -70.92
CA ASN A 177 -26.24 14.36 -71.52
C ASN A 177 -24.85 14.98 -71.25
N HIS A 178 -24.27 15.53 -72.32
CA HIS A 178 -22.92 16.07 -72.41
C HIS A 178 -22.81 17.49 -71.83
N HIS A 179 -21.96 17.67 -70.81
CA HIS A 179 -21.12 18.86 -70.67
C HIS A 179 -20.02 18.61 -69.63
N GLU A 180 -18.89 18.03 -70.07
CA GLU A 180 -17.58 18.17 -69.39
C GLU A 180 -16.52 17.42 -70.20
N ARG A 181 -15.73 18.15 -71.02
CA ARG A 181 -14.57 17.58 -71.73
C ARG A 181 -13.27 18.34 -71.44
N SER A 182 -13.18 19.02 -70.29
CA SER A 182 -11.93 19.64 -69.81
C SER A 182 -11.50 19.21 -68.41
N GLN A 183 -12.27 18.40 -67.66
CA GLN A 183 -11.84 17.82 -66.37
C GLN A 183 -11.13 16.46 -66.48
N ASN A 184 -11.12 15.84 -67.68
CA ASN A 184 -10.70 14.44 -67.85
C ASN A 184 -9.20 14.19 -68.04
N TYR A 185 -8.33 15.19 -67.83
CA TYR A 185 -6.88 14.95 -67.74
C TYR A 185 -6.42 14.77 -66.28
N TRP A 186 -7.09 15.43 -65.32
CA TRP A 186 -6.78 15.30 -63.89
C TRP A 186 -7.50 14.10 -63.25
N ALA A 187 -8.76 13.82 -63.64
CA ALA A 187 -9.52 12.70 -63.09
C ALA A 187 -8.99 11.31 -63.53
N SER A 188 -8.43 11.18 -64.75
CA SER A 188 -7.89 9.90 -65.22
C SER A 188 -6.55 9.55 -64.57
N LYS A 189 -5.76 10.55 -64.15
CA LYS A 189 -4.49 10.37 -63.43
C LYS A 189 -4.72 9.88 -61.99
N TRP A 190 -5.75 10.38 -61.32
CA TRP A 190 -6.16 9.91 -60.00
C TRP A 190 -6.86 8.54 -60.05
N GLY A 191 -7.68 8.30 -61.09
CA GLY A 191 -8.34 7.01 -61.28
C GLY A 191 -7.39 5.83 -61.52
N SER A 192 -6.25 6.05 -62.20
CA SER A 192 -5.25 5.01 -62.40
C SER A 192 -4.36 4.75 -61.18
N ILE A 193 -4.19 5.74 -60.30
CA ILE A 193 -3.45 5.57 -59.04
C ILE A 193 -4.26 4.71 -58.06
N ILE A 194 -5.58 4.89 -57.99
CA ILE A 194 -6.45 4.17 -57.04
C ILE A 194 -6.63 2.67 -57.40
N LEU A 195 -6.43 2.29 -58.67
CA LEU A 195 -6.64 0.91 -59.14
C LEU A 195 -5.37 0.04 -59.18
N SER A 196 -4.19 0.56 -58.81
CA SER A 196 -2.95 -0.23 -58.70
C SER A 196 -2.36 -0.29 -57.30
N VAL A 197 -3.13 0.08 -56.28
CA VAL A 197 -2.67 0.09 -54.90
C VAL A 197 -2.93 -1.27 -54.27
N ASP A 198 -1.87 -1.93 -53.79
CA ASP A 198 -1.95 -3.15 -52.98
C ASP A 198 -3.05 -3.00 -51.92
N SER A 199 -3.91 -4.01 -51.80
CA SER A 199 -5.06 -4.08 -50.88
C SER A 199 -4.73 -3.69 -49.44
N PHE A 200 -3.45 -3.79 -49.06
CA PHE A 200 -2.89 -3.39 -47.77
C PHE A 200 -2.91 -1.87 -47.54
N LEU A 201 -2.66 -1.04 -48.56
CA LEU A 201 -2.63 0.41 -48.42
C LEU A 201 -4.05 0.99 -48.28
N THR A 202 -5.03 0.44 -49.00
CA THR A 202 -6.44 0.83 -48.83
C THR A 202 -6.96 0.46 -47.44
N ILE A 203 -6.57 -0.70 -46.91
CA ILE A 203 -6.92 -1.09 -45.53
C ILE A 203 -6.22 -0.19 -44.52
N SER A 204 -4.95 0.20 -44.75
CA SER A 204 -4.22 1.12 -43.89
C SER A 204 -4.82 2.53 -43.92
N VAL A 205 -5.21 3.05 -45.08
CA VAL A 205 -5.83 4.38 -45.18
C VAL A 205 -7.22 4.36 -44.58
N ILE A 206 -8.01 3.30 -44.80
CA ILE A 206 -9.35 3.14 -44.18
C ILE A 206 -9.23 2.94 -42.67
N SER A 207 -8.25 2.18 -42.17
CA SER A 207 -8.03 2.02 -40.73
C SER A 207 -7.59 3.34 -40.08
N THR A 208 -6.70 4.09 -40.74
CA THR A 208 -6.26 5.42 -40.28
C THR A 208 -7.42 6.43 -40.31
N PHE A 209 -8.28 6.35 -41.34
CA PHE A 209 -9.48 7.20 -41.47
C PHE A 209 -10.57 6.82 -40.44
N LEU A 210 -10.75 5.53 -40.15
CA LEU A 210 -11.66 5.05 -39.08
C LEU A 210 -11.14 5.42 -37.68
N VAL A 211 -9.82 5.42 -37.47
CA VAL A 211 -9.20 5.91 -36.22
C VAL A 211 -9.33 7.43 -36.10
N LEU A 212 -9.29 8.18 -37.20
CA LEU A 212 -9.48 9.64 -37.23
C LEU A 212 -10.94 10.08 -37.08
N ILE A 213 -11.93 9.23 -37.38
CA ILE A 213 -13.37 9.52 -37.18
C ILE A 213 -13.84 9.07 -35.78
N ASN A 214 -13.11 8.17 -35.12
CA ASN A 214 -13.49 7.67 -33.79
C ASN A 214 -13.54 8.72 -32.64
N PRO A 215 -12.90 9.92 -32.68
CA PRO A 215 -13.12 10.91 -31.64
C PRO A 215 -14.41 11.72 -31.82
N LEU A 216 -15.17 11.54 -32.92
CA LEU A 216 -16.42 12.28 -33.16
C LEU A 216 -17.69 11.58 -32.62
N PHE A 217 -17.58 10.35 -32.10
CA PHE A 217 -18.68 9.60 -31.47
C PHE A 217 -18.33 9.00 -30.10
N VAL A 218 -17.42 9.63 -29.36
CA VAL A 218 -17.20 9.25 -27.96
C VAL A 218 -18.31 9.91 -27.13
N HIS A 219 -19.36 9.15 -26.86
CA HIS A 219 -20.30 9.51 -25.80
C HIS A 219 -19.51 9.60 -24.49
N SER A 220 -19.74 10.65 -23.70
CA SER A 220 -18.99 10.89 -22.45
C SER A 220 -19.32 9.88 -21.33
N TYR A 221 -20.24 8.95 -21.58
CA TYR A 221 -20.75 7.98 -20.61
C TYR A 221 -20.46 6.53 -21.03
N LYS A 222 -20.25 5.67 -20.03
CA LYS A 222 -20.10 4.22 -20.17
C LYS A 222 -21.44 3.54 -19.97
N THR A 223 -21.74 2.50 -20.76
CA THR A 223 -22.98 1.72 -20.64
C THR A 223 -22.70 0.27 -20.28
N PHE A 224 -23.60 -0.31 -19.49
CA PHE A 224 -23.62 -1.73 -19.17
C PHE A 224 -25.07 -2.22 -19.15
N SER A 225 -25.42 -3.16 -20.03
CA SER A 225 -26.77 -3.72 -20.11
C SER A 225 -26.80 -5.17 -19.60
N TYR A 226 -27.86 -5.52 -18.89
CA TYR A 226 -28.06 -6.84 -18.33
C TYR A 226 -29.47 -7.37 -18.65
N ASN A 227 -29.55 -8.67 -18.96
CA ASN A 227 -30.80 -9.35 -19.25
C ASN A 227 -31.17 -10.31 -18.11
N GLU A 228 -32.32 -10.06 -17.50
CA GLU A 228 -32.95 -10.94 -16.54
C GLU A 228 -33.50 -12.21 -17.19
N THR A 229 -33.54 -13.28 -16.40
CA THR A 229 -34.09 -14.58 -16.83
C THR A 229 -35.61 -14.64 -16.70
N GLU A 230 -36.17 -13.83 -15.80
CA GLU A 230 -37.59 -13.76 -15.52
C GLU A 230 -38.10 -12.33 -15.77
N PRO A 231 -39.29 -12.16 -16.38
CA PRO A 231 -39.87 -10.85 -16.57
C PRO A 231 -40.43 -10.27 -15.27
N GLY A 232 -40.66 -8.96 -15.27
CA GLY A 232 -41.51 -8.28 -14.28
C GLY A 232 -40.77 -7.64 -13.11
N TYR A 233 -39.44 -7.72 -13.07
CA TYR A 233 -38.65 -6.92 -12.12
C TYR A 233 -38.72 -5.43 -12.44
N GLN A 234 -38.73 -4.62 -11.39
CA GLN A 234 -38.58 -3.17 -11.42
C GLN A 234 -37.40 -2.77 -10.54
N ILE A 235 -36.64 -1.77 -10.98
CA ILE A 235 -35.53 -1.22 -10.21
C ILE A 235 -36.07 -0.34 -9.09
N TYR A 236 -35.78 -0.70 -7.84
CA TYR A 236 -36.20 0.07 -6.68
C TYR A 236 -35.06 0.99 -6.18
N GLN A 237 -33.87 0.44 -5.93
CA GLN A 237 -32.74 1.19 -5.35
C GLN A 237 -31.39 0.71 -5.88
N VAL A 238 -30.40 1.61 -5.93
CA VAL A 238 -29.03 1.32 -6.30
C VAL A 238 -28.08 1.80 -5.20
N LEU A 239 -27.30 0.88 -4.65
CA LEU A 239 -26.29 1.16 -3.62
C LEU A 239 -24.91 1.19 -4.25
N ALA A 240 -24.21 2.32 -4.10
CA ALA A 240 -22.82 2.46 -4.52
C ALA A 240 -21.85 2.19 -3.36
N TYR A 241 -20.83 1.37 -3.60
CA TYR A 241 -19.76 1.09 -2.63
C TYR A 241 -18.44 1.72 -3.06
N ARG A 242 -17.56 2.04 -2.10
CA ARG A 242 -16.29 2.75 -2.41
C ARG A 242 -15.29 1.91 -3.22
N ASP A 243 -15.43 0.58 -3.20
CA ASP A 243 -14.64 -0.34 -4.04
C ASP A 243 -15.06 -0.34 -5.52
N GLY A 244 -16.11 0.42 -5.86
CA GLY A 244 -16.68 0.50 -7.22
C GLY A 244 -17.77 -0.54 -7.49
N THR A 245 -18.09 -1.40 -6.51
CA THR A 245 -19.19 -2.35 -6.62
C THR A 245 -20.53 -1.60 -6.51
N SER A 246 -21.51 -1.99 -7.34
CA SER A 246 -22.89 -1.48 -7.26
C SER A 246 -23.83 -2.62 -6.89
N VAL A 247 -24.82 -2.36 -6.04
CA VAL A 247 -25.88 -3.32 -5.71
C VAL A 247 -27.22 -2.76 -6.16
N VAL A 248 -27.87 -3.42 -7.11
CA VAL A 248 -29.22 -3.06 -7.56
C VAL A 248 -30.22 -3.91 -6.80
N TYR A 249 -31.14 -3.28 -6.08
CA TYR A 249 -32.29 -3.91 -5.45
C TYR A 249 -33.48 -3.85 -6.41
N LEU A 250 -33.96 -5.05 -6.79
CA LEU A 250 -35.09 -5.26 -7.69
C LEU A 250 -36.32 -5.70 -6.89
N THR A 251 -37.49 -5.19 -7.28
CA THR A 251 -38.78 -5.59 -6.72
C THR A 251 -39.69 -6.13 -7.83
N LYS A 252 -40.69 -6.92 -7.46
CA LYS A 252 -41.76 -7.37 -8.39
C LYS A 252 -43.11 -6.88 -7.87
N PRO A 253 -43.82 -6.01 -8.60
CA PRO A 253 -45.09 -5.48 -8.13
C PRO A 253 -46.19 -6.56 -8.18
N ILE A 254 -46.96 -6.69 -7.10
CA ILE A 254 -48.20 -7.48 -7.05
C ILE A 254 -49.40 -6.58 -7.43
N ASN A 255 -49.40 -5.35 -6.92
CA ASN A 255 -50.40 -4.32 -7.19
C ASN A 255 -49.73 -2.93 -7.15
N GLU A 256 -50.52 -1.85 -7.16
CA GLU A 256 -50.01 -0.47 -7.16
C GLU A 256 -49.24 -0.09 -5.88
N THR A 257 -49.48 -0.78 -4.76
CA THR A 257 -48.94 -0.42 -3.44
C THR A 257 -47.99 -1.45 -2.84
N CYS A 258 -47.93 -2.67 -3.35
CA CYS A 258 -47.20 -3.79 -2.73
C CYS A 258 -46.45 -4.63 -3.76
N ASN A 259 -45.29 -5.13 -3.32
CA ASN A 259 -44.41 -6.01 -4.09
C ASN A 259 -44.41 -7.44 -3.50
N GLU A 260 -43.88 -8.40 -4.28
CA GLU A 260 -43.54 -9.74 -3.78
C GLU A 260 -42.61 -9.63 -2.57
N PRO A 261 -42.83 -10.41 -1.49
CA PRO A 261 -42.04 -10.34 -0.26
C PRO A 261 -40.68 -11.03 -0.42
N ARG A 262 -39.85 -10.48 -1.31
CA ARG A 262 -38.55 -11.00 -1.73
C ARG A 262 -37.55 -9.88 -1.89
N ILE A 263 -36.28 -10.17 -1.59
CA ILE A 263 -35.17 -9.23 -1.74
C ILE A 263 -34.22 -9.77 -2.80
N ASP A 264 -34.36 -9.25 -4.01
CA ASP A 264 -33.49 -9.59 -5.14
C ASP A 264 -32.42 -8.53 -5.34
N LEU A 265 -31.18 -8.99 -5.27
CA LEU A 265 -30.01 -8.16 -5.45
C LEU A 265 -29.27 -8.58 -6.72
N ARG A 266 -28.71 -7.58 -7.42
CA ARG A 266 -27.72 -7.77 -8.48
C ARG A 266 -26.44 -7.07 -8.06
N ILE A 267 -25.41 -7.86 -7.78
CA ILE A 267 -24.10 -7.35 -7.39
C ILE A 267 -23.28 -7.14 -8.66
N ILE A 268 -23.04 -5.89 -9.02
CA ILE A 268 -22.27 -5.52 -10.20
C ILE A 268 -20.86 -5.17 -9.74
N HIS A 269 -19.91 -5.99 -10.16
CA HIS A 269 -18.50 -5.82 -9.85
C HIS A 269 -17.84 -4.81 -10.80
N PRO A 270 -16.73 -4.16 -10.40
CA PRO A 270 -16.00 -3.22 -11.25
C PRO A 270 -15.50 -3.78 -12.60
N ASN A 271 -15.34 -5.10 -12.70
CA ASN A 271 -14.98 -5.81 -13.93
C ASN A 271 -16.18 -6.04 -14.89
N GLY A 272 -17.38 -5.63 -14.49
CA GLY A 272 -18.63 -5.80 -15.25
C GLY A 272 -19.35 -7.14 -15.03
N THR A 273 -18.88 -8.02 -14.13
CA THR A 273 -19.61 -9.25 -13.80
C THR A 273 -20.78 -8.97 -12.88
N VAL A 274 -21.89 -9.70 -13.06
CA VAL A 274 -23.12 -9.55 -12.26
C VAL A 274 -23.46 -10.85 -11.57
N ASP A 275 -23.50 -10.83 -10.24
CA ASP A 275 -23.98 -11.94 -9.42
C ASP A 275 -25.46 -11.73 -9.06
N LYS A 276 -26.26 -12.79 -9.24
CA LYS A 276 -27.65 -12.84 -8.77
C LYS A 276 -27.67 -13.33 -7.33
N VAL A 277 -28.29 -12.55 -6.45
CA VAL A 277 -28.31 -12.83 -5.03
C VAL A 277 -29.74 -12.63 -4.52
N GLU A 278 -30.21 -13.59 -3.74
CA GLU A 278 -31.50 -13.54 -3.08
C GLU A 278 -31.25 -13.64 -1.56
N VAL A 279 -31.94 -12.81 -0.79
CA VAL A 279 -31.85 -12.85 0.68
C VAL A 279 -33.04 -13.63 1.23
N ASP A 280 -32.79 -14.88 1.62
CA ASP A 280 -33.79 -15.77 2.21
C ASP A 280 -33.93 -15.50 3.72
N TYR A 281 -34.81 -14.58 4.08
CA TYR A 281 -35.20 -14.31 5.47
C TYR A 281 -36.70 -14.01 5.57
N PRO A 282 -37.44 -14.58 6.55
CA PRO A 282 -38.88 -14.40 6.68
C PRO A 282 -39.23 -13.01 7.24
N ILE A 283 -39.12 -11.97 6.41
CA ILE A 283 -39.59 -10.61 6.71
C ILE A 283 -41.11 -10.57 6.51
N PRO A 284 -41.89 -9.99 7.43
CA PRO A 284 -43.34 -9.85 7.25
C PRO A 284 -43.72 -9.09 5.99
N ASP A 285 -44.69 -9.61 5.23
CA ASP A 285 -45.08 -9.14 3.89
C ASP A 285 -45.41 -7.64 3.81
N PHE A 286 -45.95 -7.05 4.87
CA PHE A 286 -46.28 -5.62 4.89
C PHE A 286 -45.05 -4.71 4.69
N ASN A 287 -43.85 -5.22 4.98
CA ASN A 287 -42.60 -4.47 4.77
C ASN A 287 -42.34 -4.17 3.28
N PHE A 288 -42.94 -4.94 2.39
CA PHE A 288 -42.81 -4.82 0.93
C PHE A 288 -43.94 -4.00 0.28
N CYS A 289 -44.72 -3.32 1.12
CA CYS A 289 -45.73 -2.35 0.71
C CYS A 289 -45.26 -0.91 0.97
N LEU A 290 -45.83 0.03 0.21
CA LEU A 290 -45.61 1.46 0.36
C LEU A 290 -46.16 1.96 1.71
N LEU A 291 -45.42 2.87 2.32
CA LEU A 291 -45.80 3.60 3.53
C LEU A 291 -47.04 4.51 3.26
N PRO A 292 -47.94 4.71 4.24
CA PRO A 292 -49.10 5.57 4.07
C PRO A 292 -48.69 7.02 3.74
N ASN A 293 -49.23 7.57 2.64
CA ASN A 293 -48.90 8.90 2.11
C ASN A 293 -47.43 9.11 1.70
N ASP A 294 -46.68 8.04 1.45
CA ASP A 294 -45.28 8.10 1.02
C ASP A 294 -45.04 7.24 -0.24
N THR A 295 -43.87 7.39 -0.85
CA THR A 295 -43.41 6.66 -2.04
C THR A 295 -42.36 5.59 -1.71
N TYR A 296 -42.02 5.41 -0.44
CA TYR A 296 -41.05 4.43 0.03
C TYR A 296 -41.73 3.19 0.63
N LEU A 297 -41.03 2.06 0.55
CA LEU A 297 -41.37 0.84 1.27
C LEU A 297 -40.97 0.95 2.75
N HIS A 298 -41.64 0.20 3.60
CA HIS A 298 -41.24 0.00 5.01
C HIS A 298 -39.85 -0.63 5.14
N ILE A 299 -39.43 -1.45 4.17
CA ILE A 299 -38.07 -1.99 4.08
C ILE A 299 -37.10 -0.99 3.45
N ALA A 300 -35.95 -0.80 4.09
CA ALA A 300 -34.90 0.09 3.60
C ALA A 300 -33.52 -0.59 3.62
N LEU A 301 -32.78 -0.43 2.53
CA LEU A 301 -31.44 -0.99 2.38
C LEU A 301 -30.38 0.10 2.44
N PHE A 302 -29.31 -0.15 3.20
CA PHE A 302 -28.18 0.76 3.33
C PHE A 302 -26.86 0.01 3.12
N PRO A 303 -25.87 0.62 2.46
CA PRO A 303 -24.57 -0.01 2.28
C PRO A 303 -23.82 -0.07 3.62
N HIS A 304 -23.20 -1.21 3.94
CA HIS A 304 -22.24 -1.35 5.02
C HIS A 304 -20.91 -1.89 4.48
N MET A 305 -19.84 -1.24 4.85
CA MET A 305 -18.54 -1.46 4.22
C MET A 305 -17.70 -2.40 5.11
N PRO A 306 -16.87 -3.28 4.53
CA PRO A 306 -16.51 -3.32 3.12
C PRO A 306 -17.37 -4.22 2.22
N GLU A 307 -18.24 -5.11 2.74
CA GLU A 307 -18.98 -6.09 1.91
C GLU A 307 -20.38 -6.50 2.44
N PHE A 308 -21.01 -5.66 3.24
CA PHE A 308 -22.28 -5.97 3.88
C PHE A 308 -23.40 -5.02 3.45
N ILE A 309 -24.64 -5.44 3.68
CA ILE A 309 -25.85 -4.66 3.46
C ILE A 309 -26.62 -4.66 4.76
N TYR A 310 -27.02 -3.48 5.23
CA TYR A 310 -28.01 -3.34 6.28
C TYR A 310 -29.39 -3.37 5.67
N ILE A 311 -30.27 -4.21 6.22
CA ILE A 311 -31.68 -4.26 5.84
C ILE A 311 -32.50 -3.90 7.07
N LEU A 312 -33.05 -2.70 7.07
CA LEU A 312 -34.00 -2.25 8.09
C LEU A 312 -35.38 -2.78 7.74
N TYR A 313 -36.02 -3.44 8.70
CA TYR A 313 -37.40 -3.90 8.58
C TYR A 313 -38.11 -3.83 9.93
N GLU A 314 -39.43 -3.86 9.86
CA GLU A 314 -40.32 -3.89 11.01
C GLU A 314 -40.81 -5.32 11.24
N ASN A 315 -40.76 -5.76 12.50
CA ASN A 315 -41.36 -7.00 12.93
C ASN A 315 -42.52 -6.70 13.87
N SER A 316 -43.70 -7.22 13.55
CA SER A 316 -44.92 -6.96 14.30
C SER A 316 -45.89 -8.12 14.16
N THR A 317 -46.47 -8.51 15.30
CA THR A 317 -47.67 -9.38 15.34
C THR A 317 -48.94 -8.59 15.70
N ASP A 318 -48.78 -7.43 16.36
CA ASP A 318 -49.83 -6.48 16.72
C ASP A 318 -49.24 -5.05 16.88
N LEU A 319 -50.10 -4.03 16.90
CA LEU A 319 -49.67 -2.62 17.02
C LEU A 319 -48.77 -2.32 18.23
N ASN A 320 -48.88 -3.09 19.32
CA ASN A 320 -48.12 -2.86 20.55
C ASN A 320 -46.77 -3.60 20.59
N SER A 321 -46.57 -4.62 19.75
CA SER A 321 -45.33 -5.40 19.64
C SER A 321 -44.41 -4.93 18.51
N ALA A 322 -44.88 -4.00 17.67
CA ALA A 322 -44.13 -3.49 16.54
C ALA A 322 -42.74 -2.97 16.95
N SER A 323 -41.70 -3.53 16.31
CA SER A 323 -40.30 -3.25 16.64
C SER A 323 -39.43 -3.22 15.40
N TYR A 324 -38.43 -2.33 15.39
CA TYR A 324 -37.43 -2.22 14.34
C TYR A 324 -36.28 -3.20 14.54
N TYR A 325 -35.88 -3.84 13.44
CA TYR A 325 -34.76 -4.76 13.37
C TYR A 325 -33.87 -4.40 12.18
N THR A 326 -32.57 -4.69 12.29
CA THR A 326 -31.63 -4.62 11.17
C THR A 326 -30.97 -5.97 10.92
N LEU A 327 -31.03 -6.45 9.68
CA LEU A 327 -30.25 -7.59 9.23
C LEU A 327 -28.90 -7.12 8.71
N LEU A 328 -27.84 -7.81 9.12
CA LEU A 328 -26.54 -7.71 8.48
C LEU A 328 -26.38 -8.87 7.50
N VAL A 329 -26.31 -8.55 6.22
CA VAL A 329 -26.25 -9.54 5.13
C VAL A 329 -24.99 -9.35 4.32
N THR A 330 -24.31 -10.42 3.93
CA THR A 330 -23.18 -10.35 3.00
C THR A 330 -23.67 -10.04 1.59
N ARG A 331 -22.79 -9.53 0.72
CA ARG A 331 -23.10 -9.44 -0.73
C ARG A 331 -23.45 -10.77 -1.39
N THR A 332 -23.15 -11.92 -0.77
CA THR A 332 -23.57 -13.25 -1.25
C THR A 332 -24.97 -13.68 -0.78
N GLY A 333 -25.68 -12.83 -0.04
CA GLY A 333 -27.01 -13.12 0.50
C GLY A 333 -27.01 -13.88 1.83
N LYS A 334 -25.83 -14.15 2.40
CA LYS A 334 -25.70 -14.86 3.68
C LYS A 334 -26.00 -13.90 4.84
N ILE A 335 -26.95 -14.27 5.68
CA ILE A 335 -27.27 -13.53 6.91
C ILE A 335 -26.18 -13.78 7.96
N ILE A 336 -25.66 -12.70 8.53
CA ILE A 336 -24.67 -12.74 9.61
C ILE A 336 -25.37 -12.55 10.96
N SER A 337 -26.24 -11.56 11.07
CA SER A 337 -26.91 -11.20 12.32
C SER A 337 -28.25 -10.51 12.08
N ASN A 338 -29.08 -10.50 13.12
CA ASN A 338 -30.33 -9.74 13.20
C ASN A 338 -30.35 -8.99 14.53
N THR A 339 -30.25 -7.66 14.50
CA THR A 339 -30.14 -6.83 15.69
C THR A 339 -31.44 -6.06 15.95
N PHE A 340 -31.98 -6.17 17.17
CA PHE A 340 -33.08 -5.34 17.64
C PHE A 340 -32.62 -3.89 17.83
N LEU A 341 -33.38 -2.94 17.29
CA LEU A 341 -33.05 -1.51 17.36
C LEU A 341 -33.90 -0.78 18.41
N SER A 342 -35.21 -0.74 18.21
CA SER A 342 -36.14 -0.02 19.08
C SER A 342 -37.58 -0.49 18.86
N HIS A 343 -38.46 -0.23 19.83
CA HIS A 343 -39.91 -0.35 19.61
C HIS A 343 -40.40 0.78 18.71
N VAL A 344 -41.36 0.47 17.83
CA VAL A 344 -42.00 1.45 16.94
C VAL A 344 -42.86 2.39 17.79
N SER A 345 -42.79 3.69 17.50
CA SER A 345 -43.61 4.70 18.18
C SER A 345 -45.03 4.68 17.60
N VAL A 346 -46.05 4.65 18.47
CA VAL A 346 -47.47 4.58 18.07
C VAL A 346 -48.17 5.89 18.46
N GLU A 347 -48.76 6.58 17.48
CA GLU A 347 -49.56 7.79 17.70
C GLU A 347 -50.98 7.56 17.18
N ASN A 348 -51.99 7.86 18.02
CA ASN A 348 -53.42 7.69 17.71
C ASN A 348 -53.87 6.30 17.20
N GLY A 349 -53.16 5.23 17.58
CA GLY A 349 -53.54 3.84 17.20
C GLY A 349 -53.11 3.42 15.80
N THR A 350 -52.29 4.23 15.14
CA THR A 350 -51.62 3.94 13.85
C THR A 350 -50.11 3.91 14.06
N LEU A 351 -49.40 3.06 13.30
CA LEU A 351 -47.93 3.12 13.21
C LEU A 351 -47.60 4.41 12.44
N THR A 352 -47.04 5.40 13.11
CA THR A 352 -46.92 6.76 12.58
C THR A 352 -45.51 7.18 12.19
N SER A 353 -44.48 6.37 12.42
CA SER A 353 -43.12 6.75 12.06
C SER A 353 -42.41 5.69 11.25
N SER A 354 -41.59 6.16 10.31
CA SER A 354 -40.56 5.37 9.63
C SER A 354 -39.26 5.47 10.42
N GLY A 355 -38.61 4.33 10.64
CA GLY A 355 -37.25 4.27 11.18
C GLY A 355 -36.24 4.56 10.09
N PHE A 356 -35.14 5.22 10.44
CA PHE A 356 -34.06 5.55 9.51
C PHE A 356 -32.70 5.19 10.11
N MET A 357 -31.73 4.91 9.26
CA MET A 357 -30.34 4.61 9.67
C MET A 357 -29.35 5.46 8.88
N ILE A 358 -28.37 6.02 9.60
CA ILE A 358 -27.24 6.75 9.02
C ILE A 358 -25.95 6.01 9.39
N PRO A 359 -25.25 5.38 8.43
CA PRO A 359 -23.98 4.73 8.70
C PRO A 359 -22.93 5.75 9.14
N HIS A 360 -22.00 5.30 9.99
CA HIS A 360 -20.86 6.12 10.39
C HIS A 360 -19.92 6.38 9.19
N SER A 361 -19.18 7.48 9.20
CA SER A 361 -18.23 7.84 8.12
C SER A 361 -17.10 6.81 7.94
N ASN A 362 -16.68 6.23 9.06
CA ASN A 362 -15.80 5.07 9.14
C ASN A 362 -16.60 3.77 9.22
N ASP A 363 -16.29 2.88 8.29
CA ASP A 363 -16.91 1.61 7.99
C ASP A 363 -16.77 0.56 9.09
N GLU A 364 -15.69 0.62 9.89
CA GLU A 364 -15.46 -0.28 11.03
C GLU A 364 -16.26 0.14 12.27
N GLN A 365 -17.02 1.23 12.19
CA GLN A 365 -17.82 1.74 13.28
C GLN A 365 -19.31 1.44 13.06
N GLY A 366 -20.13 2.09 13.89
CA GLY A 366 -21.54 1.86 14.02
C GLY A 366 -22.44 2.54 13.00
N PHE A 367 -23.69 2.69 13.39
CA PHE A 367 -24.66 3.55 12.71
C PHE A 367 -25.53 4.26 13.75
N LEU A 368 -26.09 5.40 13.35
CA LEU A 368 -27.11 6.10 14.09
C LEU A 368 -28.49 5.65 13.57
N PHE A 369 -29.28 5.03 14.44
CA PHE A 369 -30.70 4.78 14.19
C PHE A 369 -31.52 5.93 14.76
N TYR A 370 -32.56 6.37 14.05
CA TYR A 370 -33.51 7.34 14.56
C TYR A 370 -34.92 7.10 14.05
N ASP A 371 -35.90 7.54 14.82
CA ASP A 371 -37.32 7.51 14.48
C ASP A 371 -38.07 8.62 15.22
N TYR A 372 -39.23 8.97 14.67
CA TYR A 372 -40.09 10.01 15.23
C TYR A 372 -40.95 9.42 16.35
N ILE A 373 -40.98 10.10 17.49
CA ILE A 373 -41.92 9.82 18.59
C ILE A 373 -43.29 10.47 18.27
N ASN A 374 -43.25 11.69 17.74
CA ASN A 374 -44.37 12.44 17.18
C ASN A 374 -43.84 13.43 16.12
N GLU A 375 -44.70 14.24 15.52
CA GLU A 375 -44.33 15.19 14.45
C GLU A 375 -43.17 16.16 14.80
N SER A 376 -42.90 16.42 16.09
CA SER A 376 -41.93 17.43 16.55
C SER A 376 -40.82 16.88 17.45
N LYS A 377 -40.85 15.58 17.75
CA LYS A 377 -39.90 14.92 18.65
C LYS A 377 -39.33 13.67 18.01
N LEU A 378 -38.02 13.57 18.03
CA LEU A 378 -37.27 12.44 17.49
C LEU A 378 -36.42 11.79 18.59
N LYS A 379 -36.34 10.45 18.57
CA LYS A 379 -35.34 9.71 19.34
C LYS A 379 -34.26 9.20 18.40
N TRP A 380 -33.02 9.19 18.90
CA TRP A 380 -31.88 8.61 18.20
C TRP A 380 -31.13 7.65 19.12
N ILE A 381 -30.54 6.61 18.54
CA ILE A 381 -29.77 5.59 19.22
C ILE A 381 -28.54 5.26 18.36
N TYR A 382 -27.35 5.35 18.94
CA TYR A 382 -26.11 4.94 18.28
C TYR A 382 -25.77 3.49 18.63
N PHE A 383 -25.54 2.69 17.59
CA PHE A 383 -25.22 1.28 17.66
C PHE A 383 -23.78 1.05 17.21
N SER A 384 -22.94 0.42 18.02
CA SER A 384 -21.55 0.06 17.67
C SER A 384 -21.42 -1.45 17.42
N PRO A 385 -20.51 -1.90 16.54
CA PRO A 385 -20.19 -3.31 16.40
C PRO A 385 -19.77 -3.93 17.73
N TYR A 386 -20.20 -5.17 17.99
CA TYR A 386 -19.90 -5.89 19.22
C TYR A 386 -19.25 -7.26 18.97
N SER A 387 -20.03 -8.31 18.69
CA SER A 387 -19.52 -9.66 18.48
C SER A 387 -20.40 -10.45 17.50
N ASN A 388 -19.78 -11.33 16.71
CA ASN A 388 -20.45 -12.15 15.68
C ASN A 388 -21.32 -11.32 14.71
N GLY A 389 -20.91 -10.08 14.41
CA GLY A 389 -21.66 -9.16 13.54
C GLY A 389 -22.91 -8.53 14.17
N ASN A 390 -23.17 -8.72 15.47
CA ASN A 390 -24.24 -8.00 16.17
C ASN A 390 -23.80 -6.59 16.58
N PHE A 391 -24.77 -5.70 16.71
CA PHE A 391 -24.55 -4.35 17.19
C PHE A 391 -25.11 -4.16 18.60
N LYS A 392 -24.47 -3.28 19.36
CA LYS A 392 -24.88 -2.92 20.71
C LYS A 392 -25.16 -1.42 20.77
N ALA A 393 -26.31 -1.06 21.34
CA ALA A 393 -26.61 0.33 21.66
C ALA A 393 -25.58 0.86 22.68
N ILE A 394 -24.88 1.92 22.31
CA ILE A 394 -23.88 2.59 23.16
C ILE A 394 -24.46 3.85 23.79
N ASN A 395 -25.22 4.61 22.99
CA ASN A 395 -25.78 5.87 23.43
C ASN A 395 -27.14 6.15 22.80
N ASN A 396 -27.95 7.00 23.42
CA ASN A 396 -29.24 7.44 22.91
C ASN A 396 -29.56 8.86 23.39
N GLY A 397 -30.50 9.51 22.72
CA GLY A 397 -31.01 10.82 23.10
C GLY A 397 -32.28 11.19 22.36
N GLN A 398 -32.80 12.38 22.65
CA GLN A 398 -34.00 12.93 22.05
C GLN A 398 -33.78 14.38 21.64
N ILE A 399 -34.45 14.81 20.57
CA ILE A 399 -34.43 16.18 20.04
C ILE A 399 -35.86 16.66 19.83
N ASP A 400 -36.19 17.80 20.44
CA ASP A 400 -37.52 18.41 20.44
C ASP A 400 -37.66 19.50 19.35
N GLN A 401 -37.33 19.18 18.09
CA GLN A 401 -37.43 20.09 16.93
C GLN A 401 -37.65 19.34 15.62
N ASN A 402 -38.21 20.03 14.61
CA ASN A 402 -38.37 19.49 13.26
C ASN A 402 -37.00 19.33 12.58
N ILE A 403 -36.59 18.09 12.38
CA ILE A 403 -35.35 17.75 11.71
C ILE A 403 -35.50 17.94 10.20
N SER A 404 -34.55 18.68 9.63
CA SER A 404 -34.40 18.82 8.19
C SER A 404 -33.57 17.67 7.63
N GLU A 405 -32.45 17.34 8.27
CA GLU A 405 -31.47 16.37 7.75
C GLU A 405 -30.53 15.87 8.85
N ILE A 406 -30.00 14.65 8.70
CA ILE A 406 -28.93 14.09 9.52
C ILE A 406 -27.82 13.57 8.60
N PHE A 407 -26.58 13.92 8.88
CA PHE A 407 -25.42 13.47 8.10
C PHE A 407 -24.23 13.07 9.00
N PRO A 408 -23.38 12.12 8.55
CA PRO A 408 -22.17 11.76 9.28
C PRO A 408 -21.06 12.80 9.04
N ALA A 409 -20.37 13.16 10.12
CA ALA A 409 -19.22 14.05 10.11
C ALA A 409 -17.89 13.28 9.95
N ILE A 410 -16.87 13.98 9.46
CA ILE A 410 -15.52 13.40 9.23
C ILE A 410 -14.85 13.01 10.56
N ASP A 411 -15.14 13.71 11.66
CA ASP A 411 -14.60 13.36 12.98
C ASP A 411 -15.35 12.22 13.71
N GLY A 412 -16.33 11.62 13.05
CA GLY A 412 -17.17 10.54 13.59
C GLY A 412 -18.35 11.02 14.45
N THR A 413 -18.66 12.33 14.40
CA THR A 413 -19.90 12.86 14.97
C THR A 413 -21.06 12.77 13.97
N PHE A 414 -22.29 12.98 14.42
CA PHE A 414 -23.46 13.11 13.54
C PHE A 414 -23.99 14.54 13.63
N GLY A 415 -24.09 15.21 12.49
CA GLY A 415 -24.70 16.53 12.39
C GLY A 415 -26.21 16.39 12.19
N ILE A 416 -26.99 16.94 13.10
CA ILE A 416 -28.45 16.96 13.05
C ILE A 416 -28.90 18.40 12.80
N VAL A 417 -29.47 18.62 11.62
CA VAL A 417 -29.95 19.92 11.17
C VAL A 417 -31.42 20.04 11.54
N THR A 418 -31.77 21.09 12.27
CA THR A 418 -33.16 21.36 12.67
C THR A 418 -33.62 22.71 12.15
N THR A 419 -34.90 22.81 11.83
CA THR A 419 -35.51 24.04 11.34
C THR A 419 -36.71 24.42 12.20
N ILE A 420 -36.87 25.71 12.42
CA ILE A 420 -38.06 26.27 13.07
C ILE A 420 -38.72 27.19 12.07
N ASN A 421 -39.94 26.87 11.68
CA ASN A 421 -40.75 27.67 10.78
C ASN A 421 -41.97 28.18 11.54
N LYS A 422 -42.01 29.49 11.80
CA LYS A 422 -43.15 30.13 12.47
C LYS A 422 -44.14 30.51 11.38
N ASN A 423 -45.20 29.73 11.21
CA ASN A 423 -46.24 29.98 10.21
C ASN A 423 -46.94 31.33 10.46
N VAL A 424 -46.51 32.39 9.77
CA VAL A 424 -47.11 33.73 9.87
C VAL A 424 -48.39 33.86 9.02
N ILE A 425 -48.64 32.96 8.07
CA ILE A 425 -49.68 33.11 7.04
C ILE A 425 -51.12 33.08 7.60
N ASN A 426 -51.34 32.51 8.79
CA ASN A 426 -52.68 32.49 9.40
C ASN A 426 -52.99 33.72 10.28
N ARG A 427 -52.09 34.71 10.39
CA ARG A 427 -52.45 35.98 11.03
C ARG A 427 -53.22 36.81 10.01
N ALA A 428 -54.53 36.95 10.26
CA ALA A 428 -55.39 37.87 9.54
C ALA A 428 -54.74 39.26 9.50
N HIS A 429 -55.03 39.98 8.42
CA HIS A 429 -54.37 41.16 7.83
C HIS A 429 -54.15 42.41 8.71
N ASP A 430 -54.16 42.34 10.05
CA ASP A 430 -54.22 43.53 10.93
C ASP A 430 -53.16 43.62 12.05
N ASP A 431 -52.26 42.65 12.24
CA ASP A 431 -51.19 42.80 13.24
C ASP A 431 -49.86 43.19 12.58
N LEU A 432 -49.28 44.33 13.01
CA LEU A 432 -47.91 44.74 12.63
C LEU A 432 -46.96 43.56 12.85
N ILE A 433 -46.40 43.03 11.76
CA ILE A 433 -45.31 42.06 11.82
C ILE A 433 -44.14 42.75 12.52
N ASP A 434 -43.75 42.26 13.70
CA ASP A 434 -42.56 42.74 14.40
C ASP A 434 -41.32 42.33 13.59
N PRO A 435 -40.56 43.28 13.00
CA PRO A 435 -39.38 42.94 12.22
C PRO A 435 -38.26 42.31 13.04
N THR A 436 -38.38 42.28 14.38
CA THR A 436 -37.45 41.60 15.29
C THR A 436 -37.77 40.12 15.50
N GLU A 437 -38.95 39.62 15.13
CA GLU A 437 -39.29 38.20 15.23
C GLU A 437 -38.85 37.42 13.97
N SER A 438 -38.08 36.35 14.19
CA SER A 438 -37.66 35.42 13.15
C SER A 438 -38.84 34.58 12.63
N THR A 439 -38.98 34.48 11.31
CA THR A 439 -39.96 33.62 10.62
C THR A 439 -39.39 32.23 10.34
N PHE A 440 -38.08 32.15 10.11
CA PHE A 440 -37.35 30.90 9.89
C PHE A 440 -36.00 30.93 10.60
N GLU A 441 -35.67 29.82 11.27
CA GLU A 441 -34.38 29.61 11.93
C GLU A 441 -33.83 28.22 11.55
N LEU A 442 -32.54 28.16 11.25
CA LEU A 442 -31.80 26.94 10.93
C LEU A 442 -30.75 26.70 12.01
N TYR A 443 -30.77 25.53 12.62
CA TYR A 443 -29.83 25.12 13.65
C TYR A 443 -29.07 23.84 13.25
N ILE A 444 -27.89 23.66 13.83
CA ILE A 444 -27.13 22.41 13.78
C ILE A 444 -26.80 21.94 15.19
N THR A 445 -26.93 20.64 15.41
CA THR A 445 -26.51 19.96 16.65
C THR A 445 -25.57 18.82 16.29
N PHE A 446 -24.42 18.72 16.96
CA PHE A 446 -23.48 17.62 16.75
C PHE A 446 -23.59 16.60 17.88
N VAL A 447 -23.94 15.36 17.53
CA VAL A 447 -23.98 14.24 18.47
C VAL A 447 -22.64 13.51 18.42
N ARG A 448 -21.99 13.37 19.59
CA ARG A 448 -20.75 12.60 19.74
C ARG A 448 -21.05 11.21 20.30
N PRO A 449 -21.20 10.19 19.43
CA PRO A 449 -21.72 8.89 19.83
C PRO A 449 -20.89 8.21 20.93
N ASN A 450 -19.56 8.33 20.88
CA ASN A 450 -18.64 7.65 21.79
C ASN A 450 -18.39 8.37 23.13
N LYS A 451 -18.85 9.62 23.30
CA LYS A 451 -18.56 10.44 24.49
C LYS A 451 -19.79 10.79 25.32
N ASN A 452 -20.99 10.41 24.86
CA ASN A 452 -22.26 10.88 25.41
C ASN A 452 -22.32 12.41 25.58
N VAL A 453 -21.83 13.13 24.56
CA VAL A 453 -21.83 14.58 24.51
C VAL A 453 -22.62 15.02 23.28
N VAL A 454 -23.46 16.03 23.45
CA VAL A 454 -24.18 16.71 22.38
C VAL A 454 -23.75 18.17 22.40
N ASP A 455 -23.21 18.66 21.29
CA ASP A 455 -22.79 20.06 21.13
C ASP A 455 -23.85 20.83 20.32
N GLY A 456 -24.29 21.98 20.83
CA GLY A 456 -25.32 22.81 20.20
C GLY A 456 -26.63 22.85 21.00
N PRO A 457 -27.76 23.26 20.38
CA PRO A 457 -27.91 23.68 18.98
C PRO A 457 -27.22 25.02 18.68
N PHE A 458 -26.59 25.13 17.51
CA PHE A 458 -25.95 26.36 17.01
C PHE A 458 -26.78 26.96 15.88
N LEU A 459 -27.09 28.26 15.96
CA LEU A 459 -27.83 28.97 14.91
C LEU A 459 -26.94 29.18 13.68
N LEU A 460 -27.34 28.63 12.53
CA LEU A 460 -26.64 28.79 11.25
C LEU A 460 -27.22 29.91 10.38
N TYR A 461 -28.55 30.08 10.40
CA TYR A 461 -29.23 31.09 9.59
C TYR A 461 -30.57 31.47 10.21
N GLN A 462 -30.95 32.74 10.09
CA GLN A 462 -32.27 33.22 10.47
C GLN A 462 -32.74 34.30 9.49
N THR A 463 -34.05 34.41 9.31
CA THR A 463 -34.69 35.50 8.56
C THR A 463 -35.99 35.91 9.24
N SER A 464 -36.35 37.20 9.11
CA SER A 464 -37.61 37.78 9.57
C SER A 464 -38.62 37.98 8.42
N VAL A 465 -38.24 37.63 7.19
CA VAL A 465 -39.08 37.89 6.00
C VAL A 465 -40.15 36.81 5.88
N PRO A 466 -41.45 37.13 5.97
CA PRO A 466 -42.52 36.12 5.96
C PRO A 466 -42.79 35.51 4.57
N SER A 467 -42.45 36.21 3.48
CA SER A 467 -42.65 35.74 2.09
C SER A 467 -41.65 34.66 1.65
N LEU A 468 -40.61 34.40 2.44
CA LEU A 468 -39.57 33.44 2.09
C LEU A 468 -39.91 32.04 2.59
N ARG A 469 -39.94 31.08 1.67
CA ARG A 469 -39.92 29.64 1.99
C ARG A 469 -38.52 29.11 1.79
N ILE A 470 -37.96 28.49 2.83
CA ILE A 470 -36.55 28.05 2.84
C ILE A 470 -36.49 26.55 3.10
N LYS A 471 -35.74 25.84 2.25
CA LYS A 471 -35.34 24.45 2.47
C LYS A 471 -33.82 24.37 2.53
N SER A 472 -33.30 23.66 3.52
CA SER A 472 -31.86 23.49 3.74
C SER A 472 -31.42 22.06 3.44
N ILE A 473 -30.27 21.91 2.80
CA ILE A 473 -29.55 20.65 2.69
C ILE A 473 -28.11 20.90 3.16
N CYS A 474 -27.62 20.11 4.09
CA CYS A 474 -26.31 20.28 4.71
C CYS A 474 -25.52 18.98 4.67
N ASN A 475 -24.22 19.10 4.43
CA ASN A 475 -23.34 17.94 4.43
C ASN A 475 -21.91 18.33 4.84
N SER A 476 -21.09 17.32 5.07
CA SER A 476 -19.65 17.45 5.29
C SER A 476 -18.95 17.86 4.00
N ALA A 477 -18.09 18.88 4.06
CA ALA A 477 -17.19 19.18 2.96
C ALA A 477 -15.91 18.33 3.10
N TYR A 478 -15.55 17.54 2.09
CA TYR A 478 -14.32 16.74 2.08
C TYR A 478 -13.03 17.56 1.89
N THR A 479 -13.12 18.88 2.08
CA THR A 479 -12.06 19.88 1.91
C THR A 479 -11.91 20.68 3.21
N THR A 480 -10.94 21.61 3.28
CA THR A 480 -10.61 22.39 4.50
C THR A 480 -11.73 23.27 5.06
N LYS A 481 -12.86 23.39 4.37
CA LYS A 481 -13.97 24.30 4.72
C LYS A 481 -14.88 23.77 5.84
N GLY A 482 -14.75 22.51 6.26
CA GLY A 482 -15.54 21.91 7.34
C GLY A 482 -16.89 21.41 6.85
N TYR A 483 -17.94 22.19 7.09
CA TYR A 483 -19.32 21.84 6.73
C TYR A 483 -19.96 22.94 5.91
N PHE A 484 -21.01 22.60 5.18
CA PHE A 484 -21.78 23.59 4.45
C PHE A 484 -23.26 23.23 4.42
N CYS A 485 -24.10 24.25 4.21
CA CYS A 485 -25.50 24.08 3.87
C CYS A 485 -25.82 24.87 2.59
N ILE A 486 -26.66 24.31 1.74
CA ILE A 486 -27.32 25.04 0.66
C ILE A 486 -28.74 25.33 1.10
N LEU A 487 -29.12 26.60 1.06
CA LEU A 487 -30.48 27.07 1.24
C LEU A 487 -31.08 27.31 -0.13
N ASN A 488 -32.18 26.62 -0.39
CA ASN A 488 -33.09 26.97 -1.46
C ASN A 488 -34.16 27.90 -0.92
N ILE A 489 -34.17 29.15 -1.39
CA ILE A 489 -35.05 30.22 -0.93
C ILE A 489 -36.02 30.56 -2.05
N LYS A 490 -37.31 30.33 -1.82
CA LYS A 490 -38.42 30.74 -2.68
C LYS A 490 -39.04 32.01 -2.11
N ASP A 491 -39.05 33.08 -2.88
CA ASP A 491 -39.73 34.33 -2.53
C ASP A 491 -41.12 34.35 -3.19
N GLU A 492 -42.16 34.19 -2.37
CA GLU A 492 -43.57 34.21 -2.79
C GLU A 492 -44.19 35.56 -2.40
N GLN A 493 -44.10 36.53 -3.31
CA GLN A 493 -44.85 37.77 -3.14
C GLN A 493 -46.27 37.66 -3.71
N PRO A 494 -47.28 38.28 -3.06
CA PRO A 494 -48.64 38.28 -3.60
C PRO A 494 -48.66 38.92 -4.99
N ASN A 495 -49.20 38.20 -5.98
CA ASN A 495 -49.36 38.64 -7.38
C ASN A 495 -48.08 38.76 -8.24
N GLU A 496 -46.93 38.20 -7.82
CA GLU A 496 -45.74 38.04 -8.66
C GLU A 496 -45.41 36.56 -8.91
N GLU A 497 -44.70 36.25 -9.99
CA GLU A 497 -44.11 34.91 -10.16
C GLU A 497 -43.05 34.65 -9.09
N PRO A 498 -43.02 33.44 -8.49
CA PRO A 498 -42.08 33.10 -7.43
C PRO A 498 -40.63 33.15 -7.94
N LYS A 499 -39.76 33.79 -7.16
CA LYS A 499 -38.32 33.92 -7.48
C LYS A 499 -37.51 32.95 -6.63
N TYR A 500 -36.59 32.23 -7.27
CA TYR A 500 -35.70 31.26 -6.59
C TYR A 500 -34.31 31.83 -6.40
N HIS A 501 -33.75 31.61 -5.21
CA HIS A 501 -32.41 31.99 -4.85
C HIS A 501 -31.71 30.84 -4.13
N LEU A 502 -30.45 30.60 -4.49
CA LEU A 502 -29.58 29.70 -3.74
C LEU A 502 -28.65 30.53 -2.84
N ALA A 503 -28.60 30.19 -1.57
CA ALA A 503 -27.60 30.70 -0.64
C ALA A 503 -26.76 29.53 -0.10
N LYS A 504 -25.46 29.76 0.03
CA LYS A 504 -24.53 28.78 0.56
C LYS A 504 -23.99 29.27 1.89
N ILE A 505 -24.12 28.43 2.91
CA ILE A 505 -23.58 28.66 4.25
C ILE A 505 -22.37 27.75 4.42
N ILE A 506 -21.25 28.28 4.89
CA ILE A 506 -20.08 27.50 5.29
C ILE A 506 -19.94 27.64 6.80
N PHE A 507 -19.81 26.54 7.52
CA PHE A 507 -19.70 26.53 8.97
C PHE A 507 -18.71 25.47 9.47
N GLN A 508 -18.28 25.63 10.72
CA GLN A 508 -17.27 24.78 11.37
C GLN A 508 -17.91 23.79 12.35
N SER A 509 -17.15 22.77 12.77
CA SER A 509 -17.53 21.81 13.81
C SER A 509 -17.92 22.45 15.16
N THR A 510 -17.56 23.71 15.38
CA THR A 510 -17.96 24.50 16.56
C THR A 510 -19.33 25.18 16.39
N GLY A 511 -20.00 25.01 15.25
CA GLY A 511 -21.23 25.73 14.89
C GLY A 511 -21.01 27.15 14.40
N SER A 512 -19.76 27.63 14.33
CA SER A 512 -19.44 28.98 13.84
C SER A 512 -19.64 29.09 12.33
N VAL A 513 -20.46 30.07 11.91
CA VAL A 513 -20.68 30.38 10.49
C VAL A 513 -19.52 31.24 9.97
N VAL A 514 -18.82 30.73 8.96
CA VAL A 514 -17.66 31.39 8.34
C VAL A 514 -18.09 32.34 7.23
N ASN A 515 -19.02 31.92 6.40
CA ASN A 515 -19.51 32.74 5.28
C ASN A 515 -20.95 32.36 4.89
N VAL A 516 -21.70 33.34 4.40
CA VAL A 516 -23.00 33.16 3.74
C VAL A 516 -22.93 33.84 2.37
N GLU A 517 -22.83 33.05 1.31
CA GLU A 517 -22.68 33.52 -0.07
C GLU A 517 -24.01 33.35 -0.82
N LYS A 518 -24.49 34.42 -1.47
CA LYS A 518 -25.61 34.31 -2.42
C LYS A 518 -25.06 33.86 -3.77
N SER A 519 -25.53 32.73 -4.31
CA SER A 519 -25.18 32.34 -5.67
C SER A 519 -25.86 33.30 -6.65
N SER A 520 -25.07 34.04 -7.42
CA SER A 520 -25.54 35.16 -8.25
C SER A 520 -25.97 34.74 -9.66
N ASN A 521 -25.56 33.57 -10.14
CA ASN A 521 -25.63 33.22 -11.57
C ASN A 521 -26.49 32.00 -11.95
N PHE A 522 -27.01 31.24 -10.98
CA PHE A 522 -27.85 30.08 -11.28
C PHE A 522 -29.34 30.43 -11.10
N LYS A 523 -30.05 30.63 -12.22
CA LYS A 523 -31.51 30.82 -12.24
C LYS A 523 -32.18 29.46 -12.42
N LEU A 524 -32.74 28.93 -11.34
CA LEU A 524 -33.64 27.78 -11.42
C LEU A 524 -35.00 28.27 -11.96
N SER A 525 -35.47 27.65 -13.05
CA SER A 525 -36.61 28.13 -13.83
C SER A 525 -37.97 27.60 -13.37
N ARG A 526 -38.06 26.82 -12.28
CA ARG A 526 -39.32 26.24 -11.78
C ARG A 526 -39.31 25.97 -10.27
N ASP A 527 -40.53 25.75 -9.76
CA ASP A 527 -40.83 25.35 -8.38
C ASP A 527 -40.02 24.13 -7.94
N LEU A 528 -39.16 24.35 -6.96
CA LEU A 528 -38.34 23.34 -6.30
C LEU A 528 -39.15 22.70 -5.15
N GLU A 529 -40.32 22.15 -5.46
CA GLU A 529 -40.97 21.19 -4.56
C GLU A 529 -40.32 19.83 -4.74
N GLU A 530 -40.04 19.15 -3.62
CA GLU A 530 -39.66 17.72 -3.40
C GLU A 530 -38.74 16.98 -4.38
N ASN A 531 -38.46 17.50 -5.55
CA ASN A 531 -38.00 16.83 -6.76
C ASN A 531 -36.57 17.22 -7.11
N THR A 532 -35.83 17.78 -6.15
CA THR A 532 -34.44 18.19 -6.36
C THR A 532 -33.56 17.62 -5.26
N VAL A 533 -32.49 16.96 -5.67
CA VAL A 533 -31.48 16.36 -4.80
C VAL A 533 -30.18 17.15 -4.98
N PHE A 534 -29.55 17.50 -3.87
CA PHE A 534 -28.25 18.16 -3.84
C PHE A 534 -27.24 17.24 -3.18
N ASP A 535 -26.21 16.84 -3.91
CA ASP A 535 -25.12 16.03 -3.41
C ASP A 535 -23.79 16.78 -3.51
N PHE A 536 -22.92 16.61 -2.51
CA PHE A 536 -21.57 17.15 -2.58
C PHE A 536 -20.65 16.23 -3.35
N LEU A 537 -19.86 16.79 -4.25
CA LEU A 537 -18.87 16.03 -4.99
C LEU A 537 -17.59 15.85 -4.17
N TYR A 538 -17.05 14.63 -4.20
CA TYR A 538 -15.85 14.28 -3.43
C TYR A 538 -14.64 15.18 -3.73
N HIS A 539 -14.46 15.53 -5.01
CA HIS A 539 -13.42 16.43 -5.49
C HIS A 539 -13.88 17.89 -5.57
N GLY A 540 -14.81 18.29 -4.71
CA GLY A 540 -15.40 19.64 -4.69
C GLY A 540 -16.44 19.86 -5.79
N GLY A 541 -17.26 20.89 -5.63
CA GLY A 541 -18.45 21.14 -6.44
C GLY A 541 -19.69 20.44 -5.89
N PHE A 542 -20.82 20.65 -6.57
CA PHE A 542 -22.12 20.12 -6.17
C PHE A 542 -22.80 19.49 -7.36
N LEU A 543 -23.52 18.42 -7.12
CA LEU A 543 -24.37 17.76 -8.08
C LEU A 543 -25.83 18.09 -7.71
N VAL A 544 -26.59 18.57 -8.68
CA VAL A 544 -27.99 18.95 -8.54
C VAL A 544 -28.81 18.11 -9.51
N ILE A 545 -29.63 17.23 -8.98
CA ILE A 545 -30.54 16.40 -9.78
C ILE A 545 -31.92 17.01 -9.71
N ILE A 546 -32.50 17.34 -10.86
CA ILE A 546 -33.86 17.86 -10.97
C ILE A 546 -34.72 16.79 -11.64
N PHE A 547 -35.71 16.28 -10.92
CA PHE A 547 -36.69 15.33 -11.43
C PHE A 547 -37.93 16.06 -11.94
N ASN A 548 -38.29 15.83 -13.20
CA ASN A 548 -39.52 16.33 -13.80
C ASN A 548 -40.59 15.23 -13.74
N ILE A 549 -41.73 15.55 -13.13
CA ILE A 549 -42.90 14.68 -13.15
C ILE A 549 -43.57 14.85 -14.50
N LEU A 550 -43.74 13.75 -15.25
CA LEU A 550 -44.60 13.71 -16.43
C LEU A 550 -46.01 13.40 -15.93
N GLU A 551 -46.99 14.23 -16.28
CA GLU A 551 -48.42 13.97 -16.00
C GLU A 551 -48.77 12.54 -16.49
N ASP A 552 -49.37 11.74 -15.61
CA ASP A 552 -49.80 10.34 -15.82
C ASP A 552 -48.75 9.21 -15.85
N THR A 553 -47.50 9.39 -15.39
CA THR A 553 -46.55 8.24 -15.27
C THR A 553 -45.81 8.19 -13.93
N ILE A 554 -45.53 6.96 -13.43
CA ILE A 554 -44.61 6.67 -12.31
C ILE A 554 -43.16 7.10 -12.65
N PHE A 555 -42.89 7.25 -13.95
CA PHE A 555 -41.57 7.51 -14.51
C PHE A 555 -41.23 9.01 -14.52
N LYS A 556 -40.07 9.35 -13.94
CA LYS A 556 -39.56 10.72 -13.90
C LYS A 556 -38.46 10.89 -14.94
N THR A 557 -38.52 11.94 -15.76
CA THR A 557 -37.34 12.41 -16.49
C THR A 557 -36.48 13.24 -15.53
N PHE A 558 -35.19 13.36 -15.78
CA PHE A 558 -34.33 14.12 -14.89
C PHE A 558 -33.19 14.81 -15.61
N GLN A 559 -32.70 15.87 -15.01
CA GLN A 559 -31.53 16.61 -15.45
C GLN A 559 -30.52 16.63 -14.31
N VAL A 560 -29.25 16.35 -14.62
CA VAL A 560 -28.15 16.43 -13.64
C VAL A 560 -27.23 17.59 -13.98
N ILE A 561 -27.19 18.56 -13.08
CA ILE A 561 -26.40 19.78 -13.21
C ILE A 561 -25.25 19.73 -12.22
N ILE A 562 -24.06 20.14 -12.66
CA ILE A 562 -22.88 20.25 -11.82
C ILE A 562 -22.56 21.72 -11.60
N LEU A 563 -22.44 22.08 -10.32
CA LEU A 563 -22.00 23.39 -9.86
C LEU A 563 -20.55 23.31 -9.37
N ASP A 564 -19.79 24.40 -9.54
CA ASP A 564 -18.44 24.54 -9.00
C ASP A 564 -18.44 24.74 -7.47
N ASN A 565 -17.25 24.83 -6.87
CA ASN A 565 -17.08 25.07 -5.44
C ASN A 565 -17.73 26.37 -4.92
N ASN A 566 -18.05 27.32 -5.78
CA ASN A 566 -18.67 28.61 -5.47
C ASN A 566 -20.18 28.60 -5.75
N GLY A 567 -20.74 27.46 -6.20
CA GLY A 567 -22.14 27.33 -6.54
C GLY A 567 -22.50 27.96 -7.89
N ASN A 568 -21.53 28.21 -8.77
CA ASN A 568 -21.78 28.63 -10.15
C ASN A 568 -22.00 27.40 -11.03
N TYR A 569 -22.83 27.55 -12.06
CA TYR A 569 -23.00 26.52 -13.08
C TYR A 569 -21.67 26.20 -13.77
N ASN A 570 -21.29 24.91 -13.80
CA ASN A 570 -20.15 24.42 -14.56
C ASN A 570 -20.61 23.71 -15.84
N THR A 571 -21.37 22.63 -15.70
CA THR A 571 -21.86 21.83 -16.83
C THR A 571 -23.13 21.05 -16.47
N THR A 572 -23.85 20.58 -17.48
CA THR A 572 -24.89 19.55 -17.33
C THR A 572 -24.27 18.21 -17.75
N LEU A 573 -24.56 17.13 -17.03
CA LEU A 573 -24.08 15.80 -17.44
C LEU A 573 -24.79 15.38 -18.73
N ASP A 574 -23.99 14.94 -19.69
CA ASP A 574 -24.44 14.50 -21.00
C ASP A 574 -24.97 13.06 -20.89
N LEU A 575 -26.25 12.95 -20.57
CA LEU A 575 -27.02 11.71 -20.49
C LEU A 575 -28.01 11.63 -21.67
N PRO A 576 -28.39 10.43 -22.14
CA PRO A 576 -29.40 10.28 -23.18
C PRO A 576 -30.71 11.02 -22.86
N GLU A 577 -31.25 11.76 -23.84
CA GLU A 577 -32.39 12.69 -23.65
C GLU A 577 -33.71 12.03 -23.19
N ASN A 578 -33.82 10.70 -23.22
CA ASN A 578 -35.05 9.95 -22.92
C ASN A 578 -34.92 8.94 -21.77
N ILE A 579 -33.92 9.05 -20.89
CA ILE A 579 -33.86 8.17 -19.71
C ILE A 579 -35.01 8.49 -18.76
N THR A 580 -35.82 7.48 -18.47
CA THR A 580 -36.83 7.52 -17.42
C THR A 580 -36.43 6.62 -16.26
N ILE A 581 -36.73 7.05 -15.03
CA ILE A 581 -36.52 6.23 -13.83
C ILE A 581 -37.83 6.05 -13.07
N ALA A 582 -38.07 4.85 -12.56
CA ALA A 582 -39.26 4.53 -11.78
C ALA A 582 -39.16 5.08 -10.33
N ASN A 583 -37.96 5.08 -9.76
CA ASN A 583 -37.67 5.57 -8.41
C ASN A 583 -36.40 6.43 -8.42
N ARG A 584 -36.35 7.49 -7.60
CA ARG A 584 -35.16 8.35 -7.46
C ARG A 584 -33.96 7.59 -6.89
N LEU A 585 -34.24 6.57 -6.08
CA LEU A 585 -33.25 5.67 -5.51
C LEU A 585 -32.54 4.81 -6.59
N ALA A 586 -32.99 4.85 -7.85
CA ALA A 586 -32.31 4.20 -8.99
C ALA A 586 -31.05 4.95 -9.47
N THR A 587 -30.65 6.01 -8.77
CA THR A 587 -29.45 6.81 -9.05
C THR A 587 -28.50 6.77 -7.86
N SER A 588 -27.20 6.86 -8.10
CA SER A 588 -26.20 6.88 -7.02
C SER A 588 -24.95 7.66 -7.43
N VAL A 589 -24.26 8.24 -6.45
CA VAL A 589 -23.04 9.03 -6.64
C VAL A 589 -21.85 8.27 -6.04
N PHE A 590 -20.89 7.89 -6.88
CA PHE A 590 -19.55 7.48 -6.42
C PHE A 590 -18.67 8.71 -6.23
N ARG A 591 -17.50 8.52 -5.59
CA ARG A 591 -16.49 9.57 -5.44
C ARG A 591 -16.06 10.21 -6.77
N ASN A 592 -16.03 9.42 -7.84
CA ASN A 592 -15.51 9.82 -9.15
C ASN A 592 -16.52 9.72 -10.29
N SER A 593 -17.66 9.08 -10.09
CA SER A 593 -18.63 8.84 -11.15
C SER A 593 -20.05 8.92 -10.63
N TYR A 594 -20.98 9.25 -11.51
CA TYR A 594 -22.41 9.19 -11.28
C TYR A 594 -22.97 7.98 -12.02
N ILE A 595 -23.88 7.24 -11.39
CA ILE A 595 -24.57 6.13 -12.03
C ILE A 595 -26.09 6.31 -12.00
N VAL A 596 -26.71 5.91 -13.09
CA VAL A 596 -28.17 5.74 -13.19
C VAL A 596 -28.48 4.39 -13.81
N VAL A 597 -29.45 3.69 -13.25
CA VAL A 597 -29.94 2.42 -13.77
C VAL A 597 -31.32 2.66 -14.39
N HIS A 598 -31.42 2.37 -15.67
CA HIS A 598 -32.61 2.54 -16.50
C HIS A 598 -33.20 1.16 -16.84
N GLN A 599 -34.52 1.04 -16.78
CA GLN A 599 -35.21 -0.17 -17.24
C GLN A 599 -35.59 0.00 -18.71
N ASP A 600 -34.97 -0.77 -19.62
CA ASP A 600 -35.26 -0.67 -21.06
C ASP A 600 -36.56 -1.40 -21.45
N ASN A 601 -36.80 -2.57 -20.84
CA ASN A 601 -38.02 -3.36 -21.03
C ASN A 601 -38.22 -4.36 -19.87
N TYR A 602 -39.20 -5.28 -19.97
CA TYR A 602 -39.51 -6.27 -18.92
C TYR A 602 -38.38 -7.24 -18.55
N TYR A 603 -37.35 -7.37 -19.39
CA TYR A 603 -36.23 -8.30 -19.20
C TYR A 603 -34.90 -7.57 -19.07
N THR A 604 -34.77 -6.35 -19.58
CA THR A 604 -33.45 -5.72 -19.73
C THR A 604 -33.38 -4.38 -19.03
N TRP A 605 -32.28 -4.16 -18.34
CA TRP A 605 -31.93 -2.89 -17.72
C TRP A 605 -30.50 -2.49 -18.08
N THR A 606 -30.26 -1.18 -18.15
CA THR A 606 -29.00 -0.58 -18.57
C THR A 606 -28.51 0.42 -17.54
N ILE A 607 -27.23 0.34 -17.18
CA ILE A 607 -26.52 1.29 -16.34
C ILE A 607 -25.79 2.28 -17.22
N TYR A 608 -25.99 3.56 -16.94
CA TYR A 608 -25.18 4.64 -17.47
C TYR A 608 -24.27 5.15 -16.37
N SER A 609 -22.96 5.18 -16.64
CA SER A 609 -21.96 5.71 -15.73
C SER A 609 -21.23 6.88 -16.37
N VAL A 610 -21.18 8.02 -15.68
CA VAL A 610 -20.53 9.24 -16.16
C VAL A 610 -19.45 9.66 -15.18
N ASP A 611 -18.26 9.96 -15.68
CA ASP A 611 -17.15 10.43 -14.84
C ASP A 611 -17.42 11.88 -14.39
N LEU A 612 -17.26 12.16 -13.10
CA LEU A 612 -17.54 13.46 -12.48
C LEU A 612 -16.30 14.37 -12.56
N PRO A 613 -16.49 15.69 -12.79
CA PRO A 613 -15.38 16.63 -12.85
C PRO A 613 -14.72 16.82 -11.48
N LYS A 614 -13.40 17.03 -11.49
CA LYS A 614 -12.59 17.25 -10.29
C LYS A 614 -12.26 18.74 -10.16
N PHE A 615 -12.84 19.41 -9.17
CA PHE A 615 -12.67 20.86 -8.94
C PHE A 615 -11.56 21.20 -7.94
N THR A 616 -11.12 20.22 -7.15
CA THR A 616 -9.96 20.31 -6.27
C THR A 616 -8.82 19.43 -6.81
N SER A 617 -7.60 19.70 -6.34
CA SER A 617 -6.30 19.19 -6.84
C SER A 617 -6.32 17.78 -7.43
N LYS A 618 -5.47 17.57 -8.46
CA LYS A 618 -5.17 16.26 -9.06
C LYS A 618 -4.95 15.23 -7.94
N ASP A 619 -5.96 14.42 -7.66
CA ASP A 619 -5.88 13.31 -6.73
C ASP A 619 -4.81 12.37 -7.26
N ASN A 620 -3.67 12.30 -6.57
CA ASN A 620 -2.49 11.55 -6.99
C ASN A 620 -2.65 10.03 -6.75
N GLY A 621 -3.89 9.54 -6.85
CA GLY A 621 -4.26 8.13 -6.68
C GLY A 621 -4.59 7.70 -5.25
N TYR A 622 -4.60 8.63 -4.28
CA TYR A 622 -4.86 8.32 -2.87
C TYR A 622 -6.35 8.34 -2.51
N ASN A 623 -7.22 8.70 -3.46
CA ASN A 623 -8.63 8.96 -3.21
C ASN A 623 -8.79 9.99 -2.08
N ASN A 624 -7.90 10.98 -2.03
CA ASN A 624 -7.91 12.04 -1.02
C ASN A 624 -7.33 13.31 -1.66
N PRO A 625 -8.17 14.31 -2.00
CA PRO A 625 -7.73 15.51 -2.71
C PRO A 625 -6.78 16.39 -1.87
N ASN A 626 -6.68 16.14 -0.56
CA ASN A 626 -5.85 16.91 0.36
C ASN A 626 -4.40 16.44 0.38
N ILE A 627 -4.12 15.21 -0.09
CA ILE A 627 -2.78 14.61 -0.08
C ILE A 627 -2.03 14.99 -1.35
N LYS A 628 -0.78 15.45 -1.17
CA LYS A 628 0.15 15.76 -2.25
C LYS A 628 0.96 14.54 -2.65
N THR A 629 1.67 13.93 -1.70
CA THR A 629 2.56 12.79 -1.95
C THR A 629 2.72 11.97 -0.67
N THR A 630 3.13 10.71 -0.81
CA THR A 630 3.48 9.85 0.32
C THR A 630 4.80 9.15 0.08
N TYR A 631 5.42 8.70 1.15
CA TYR A 631 6.46 7.68 1.13
C TYR A 631 6.04 6.53 2.06
N PRO A 632 6.01 5.29 1.58
CA PRO A 632 6.20 4.84 0.19
C PRO A 632 5.17 5.41 -0.78
N ILE A 633 5.48 5.41 -2.08
CA ILE A 633 4.50 5.78 -3.12
C ILE A 633 3.61 4.56 -3.41
N ILE A 634 2.37 4.77 -3.84
CA ILE A 634 1.47 3.68 -4.27
C ILE A 634 2.14 2.80 -5.34
N ASN A 635 1.98 1.48 -5.22
CA ASN A 635 2.54 0.44 -6.09
C ASN A 635 4.08 0.46 -6.21
N SER A 636 4.78 1.04 -5.23
CA SER A 636 6.25 0.99 -5.17
C SER A 636 6.76 -0.25 -4.43
N ASN A 637 8.08 -0.48 -4.48
CA ASN A 637 8.76 -1.49 -3.68
C ASN A 637 9.55 -0.82 -2.56
N VAL A 638 9.48 -1.41 -1.36
CA VAL A 638 10.02 -0.83 -0.13
C VAL A 638 10.99 -1.83 0.52
N PRO A 639 12.16 -1.39 1.01
CA PRO A 639 13.07 -2.27 1.73
C PRO A 639 12.42 -2.92 2.96
N LEU A 640 12.85 -4.13 3.30
CA LEU A 640 12.47 -4.73 4.58
C LEU A 640 12.92 -3.87 5.75
N SER A 641 12.16 -3.93 6.84
CA SER A 641 12.42 -3.17 8.06
C SER A 641 12.52 -1.65 7.84
N THR A 642 11.78 -1.13 6.84
CA THR A 642 11.61 0.31 6.67
C THR A 642 11.02 0.93 7.93
N ILE A 643 11.71 1.94 8.45
CA ILE A 643 11.43 2.54 9.76
C ILE A 643 10.59 3.81 9.69
N THR A 644 10.29 4.32 8.50
CA THR A 644 9.55 5.58 8.35
C THR A 644 8.57 5.51 7.19
N ILE A 645 7.41 6.10 7.43
CA ILE A 645 6.46 6.48 6.37
C ILE A 645 6.13 7.96 6.52
N ASN A 646 5.76 8.63 5.44
CA ASN A 646 5.34 10.02 5.50
C ASN A 646 4.19 10.31 4.54
N VAL A 647 3.44 11.36 4.88
CA VAL A 647 2.33 11.87 4.08
C VAL A 647 2.42 13.38 4.05
N THR A 648 2.58 13.94 2.87
CA THR A 648 2.64 15.39 2.64
C THR A 648 1.29 15.89 2.12
N TYR A 649 0.74 16.89 2.78
CA TYR A 649 -0.54 17.52 2.42
C TYR A 649 -0.34 18.79 1.56
N ASN A 650 -1.38 19.19 0.84
CA ASN A 650 -1.36 20.38 -0.02
C ASN A 650 -1.35 21.70 0.77
N PHE A 651 -1.76 21.67 2.04
CA PHE A 651 -1.91 22.81 2.93
C PHE A 651 -1.45 22.47 4.36
N PRO A 652 -1.27 23.47 5.23
CA PRO A 652 -0.81 23.23 6.59
C PRO A 652 -1.81 22.45 7.46
N ILE A 653 -1.31 21.50 8.25
CA ILE A 653 -2.07 20.56 9.07
C ILE A 653 -1.66 20.58 10.54
N THR A 654 -2.53 20.03 11.39
CA THR A 654 -2.27 19.64 12.78
C THR A 654 -2.60 18.17 12.97
N ILE A 655 -1.86 17.47 13.82
CA ILE A 655 -2.14 16.08 14.18
C ILE A 655 -3.28 16.04 15.20
N SER A 656 -4.17 15.07 15.06
CA SER A 656 -5.36 14.85 15.88
C SER A 656 -5.29 13.46 16.54
N THR A 657 -6.43 12.84 16.88
CA THR A 657 -6.48 11.68 17.80
C THR A 657 -6.67 10.33 17.13
N SER A 658 -7.05 10.27 15.85
CA SER A 658 -7.39 9.03 15.16
C SER A 658 -6.15 8.18 14.81
N ASN A 659 -6.33 6.93 14.39
CA ASN A 659 -5.23 5.97 14.20
C ASN A 659 -4.72 5.90 12.76
N ILE A 660 -3.44 5.57 12.60
CA ILE A 660 -2.84 5.08 11.36
C ILE A 660 -2.52 3.60 11.54
N SER A 661 -3.02 2.77 10.63
CA SER A 661 -2.93 1.31 10.70
C SER A 661 -2.23 0.73 9.46
N ILE A 662 -1.28 -0.16 9.68
CA ILE A 662 -0.49 -0.83 8.65
C ILE A 662 -0.91 -2.29 8.60
N TYR A 663 -1.36 -2.75 7.43
CA TYR A 663 -1.82 -4.11 7.21
C TYR A 663 -0.93 -4.80 6.18
N GLN A 664 -0.75 -6.10 6.38
CA GLN A 664 -0.20 -6.99 5.38
C GLN A 664 -1.34 -7.76 4.72
N ASN A 665 -1.40 -7.73 3.39
CA ASN A 665 -2.37 -8.51 2.64
C ASN A 665 -1.93 -9.97 2.57
N ASN A 666 -2.79 -10.88 3.01
CA ASN A 666 -2.59 -12.33 2.89
C ASN A 666 -3.84 -12.90 2.20
N ASN A 667 -3.69 -13.89 1.32
CA ASN A 667 -4.71 -14.34 0.34
C ASN A 667 -6.13 -14.65 0.90
N ASN A 668 -6.30 -14.73 2.22
CA ASN A 668 -7.59 -14.95 2.88
C ASN A 668 -8.08 -13.73 3.70
N TYR A 669 -7.21 -13.11 4.51
CA TYR A 669 -7.56 -12.00 5.41
C TYR A 669 -6.36 -11.07 5.63
N PRO A 670 -6.56 -9.75 5.71
CA PRO A 670 -5.49 -8.81 6.03
C PRO A 670 -5.03 -8.98 7.49
N ILE A 671 -3.73 -8.97 7.69
CA ILE A 671 -3.09 -9.06 9.01
C ILE A 671 -2.68 -7.65 9.41
N LEU A 672 -3.30 -7.09 10.47
CA LEU A 672 -2.83 -5.84 11.05
C LEU A 672 -1.42 -6.06 11.62
N ARG A 673 -0.47 -5.17 11.32
CA ARG A 673 0.94 -5.28 11.74
C ARG A 673 1.36 -4.18 12.70
N GLN A 674 0.78 -2.99 12.57
CA GLN A 674 1.01 -1.88 13.49
C GLN A 674 -0.19 -0.93 13.44
N SER A 675 -0.67 -0.45 14.59
CA SER A 675 -1.71 0.59 14.66
C SER A 675 -1.27 1.65 15.66
N VAL A 676 -1.03 2.87 15.18
CA VAL A 676 -0.51 3.97 15.98
C VAL A 676 -1.58 5.07 16.13
N PRO A 677 -1.95 5.46 17.36
CA PRO A 677 -2.88 6.55 17.57
C PRO A 677 -2.21 7.90 17.31
N GLY A 678 -2.98 8.90 16.87
CA GLY A 678 -2.44 10.20 16.48
C GLY A 678 -1.77 10.99 17.61
N ASN A 679 -2.07 10.66 18.87
CA ASN A 679 -1.42 11.23 20.06
C ASN A 679 -0.11 10.51 20.46
N SER A 680 0.32 9.49 19.71
CA SER A 680 1.55 8.75 19.95
C SER A 680 2.79 9.60 19.68
N PRO A 681 3.88 9.45 20.47
CA PRO A 681 5.16 10.10 20.16
C PRO A 681 5.78 9.63 18.84
N LEU A 682 5.33 8.50 18.28
CA LEU A 682 5.79 7.97 17.00
C LEU A 682 5.24 8.73 15.79
N LEU A 683 4.22 9.57 15.97
CA LEU A 683 3.62 10.38 14.90
C LEU A 683 3.90 11.86 15.18
N TYR A 684 4.61 12.51 14.27
CA TYR A 684 4.97 13.91 14.41
C TYR A 684 4.95 14.65 13.06
N SER A 685 4.94 15.98 13.13
CA SER A 685 4.92 16.88 11.97
C SER A 685 6.24 17.66 11.90
N VAL A 686 6.85 17.75 10.71
CA VAL A 686 8.18 18.38 10.54
C VAL A 686 8.09 19.81 10.01
N ASP A 687 7.15 20.10 9.11
CA ASP A 687 7.01 21.37 8.38
C ASP A 687 5.59 21.94 8.41
N ASN A 688 4.77 21.47 9.36
CA ASN A 688 3.32 21.72 9.43
C ASN A 688 2.55 21.28 8.17
N LYS A 689 3.12 20.48 7.27
CA LYS A 689 2.43 19.92 6.09
C LYS A 689 2.62 18.42 5.93
N THR A 690 3.71 17.89 6.48
CA THR A 690 4.11 16.51 6.35
C THR A 690 4.07 15.85 7.71
N ILE A 691 3.29 14.78 7.82
CA ILE A 691 3.33 13.88 8.96
C ILE A 691 4.34 12.77 8.69
N ILE A 692 5.11 12.40 9.70
CA ILE A 692 6.03 11.27 9.69
C ILE A 692 5.59 10.32 10.79
N LEU A 693 5.44 9.04 10.43
CA LEU A 693 5.22 7.95 11.37
C LEU A 693 6.49 7.09 11.44
N ASP A 694 7.00 6.92 12.64
CA ASP A 694 8.05 5.96 12.96
C ASP A 694 7.44 4.54 12.99
N VAL A 695 7.91 3.71 12.07
CA VAL A 695 7.49 2.33 11.87
C VAL A 695 8.49 1.40 12.53
N LEU A 696 7.99 0.36 13.18
CA LEU A 696 8.85 -0.65 13.80
C LEU A 696 9.55 -1.48 12.71
N GLU A 697 10.82 -1.83 12.94
CA GLU A 697 11.57 -2.70 12.03
C GLU A 697 10.91 -4.07 11.81
N SER A 698 10.05 -4.50 12.75
CA SER A 698 9.27 -5.73 12.71
C SER A 698 7.95 -5.63 11.93
N THR A 699 7.57 -4.44 11.42
CA THR A 699 6.30 -4.24 10.71
C THR A 699 6.38 -4.70 9.26
N PHE A 700 7.40 -4.26 8.51
CA PHE A 700 7.65 -4.66 7.12
C PHE A 700 8.69 -5.76 7.06
N ASN A 701 8.39 -6.92 7.64
CA ASN A 701 9.35 -7.99 7.85
C ASN A 701 9.16 -9.23 6.96
N GLN A 702 8.17 -9.26 6.06
CA GLN A 702 8.00 -10.36 5.12
C GLN A 702 8.53 -9.99 3.72
N PRO A 703 9.44 -10.79 3.11
CA PRO A 703 9.89 -10.59 1.73
C PRO A 703 8.76 -10.79 0.71
N ASN A 704 8.78 -10.02 -0.38
CA ASN A 704 7.84 -10.12 -1.50
C ASN A 704 6.35 -10.11 -1.09
N ALA A 705 6.03 -9.41 0.00
CA ALA A 705 4.68 -9.33 0.54
C ALA A 705 4.05 -7.97 0.20
N ASN A 706 2.73 -8.00 0.03
CA ASN A 706 1.92 -6.82 -0.24
C ASN A 706 1.42 -6.22 1.07
N TYR A 707 1.65 -4.92 1.26
CA TYR A 707 1.19 -4.17 2.41
C TYR A 707 0.32 -3.01 1.96
N TYR A 708 -0.61 -2.59 2.82
CA TYR A 708 -1.34 -1.35 2.63
C TYR A 708 -1.47 -0.58 3.95
N ILE A 709 -1.60 0.73 3.84
CA ILE A 709 -1.72 1.63 4.99
C ILE A 709 -3.09 2.31 4.95
N VAL A 710 -3.76 2.27 6.10
CA VAL A 710 -5.03 2.96 6.36
C VAL A 710 -4.73 4.15 7.26
N ILE A 711 -5.16 5.33 6.81
CA ILE A 711 -5.18 6.54 7.63
C ILE A 711 -6.64 6.78 7.94
N ASN A 712 -7.05 6.68 9.20
CA ASN A 712 -8.44 6.95 9.54
C ASN A 712 -8.76 8.44 9.31
N ASP A 713 -10.04 8.74 9.10
CA ASP A 713 -10.51 10.12 9.11
C ASP A 713 -10.15 10.80 10.44
N ASN A 714 -9.91 12.11 10.39
CA ASN A 714 -9.54 12.92 11.56
C ASN A 714 -8.23 12.49 12.26
N VAL A 715 -7.29 11.84 11.53
CA VAL A 715 -5.87 11.75 11.96
C VAL A 715 -5.21 13.11 11.90
N VAL A 716 -5.56 13.93 10.91
CA VAL A 716 -5.08 15.31 10.75
C VAL A 716 -6.26 16.28 10.62
N LYS A 717 -6.01 17.53 10.99
CA LYS A 717 -6.92 18.67 10.82
C LYS A 717 -6.24 19.76 10.01
N ASP A 718 -7.03 20.61 9.37
CA ASP A 718 -6.53 21.85 8.80
C ASP A 718 -6.01 22.78 9.90
N TRP A 719 -4.80 23.30 9.76
CA TRP A 719 -4.19 24.17 10.77
C TRP A 719 -4.99 25.47 11.01
N LYS A 720 -5.60 26.04 9.97
CA LYS A 720 -6.25 27.36 10.04
C LYS A 720 -7.69 27.26 10.56
N THR A 721 -8.45 26.29 10.10
CA THR A 721 -9.88 26.13 10.43
C THR A 721 -10.12 25.10 11.52
N ASN A 722 -9.09 24.33 11.92
CA ASN A 722 -9.17 23.24 12.88
C ASN A 722 -10.22 22.19 12.52
N GLN A 723 -10.50 22.03 11.21
CA GLN A 723 -11.49 21.09 10.71
C GLN A 723 -10.85 19.73 10.41
N PRO A 724 -11.52 18.62 10.75
CA PRO A 724 -11.05 17.27 10.46
C PRO A 724 -10.93 17.05 8.96
N LEU A 725 -9.88 16.33 8.54
CA LEU A 725 -9.68 15.95 7.15
C LEU A 725 -9.92 14.45 6.99
N ILE A 726 -10.36 14.07 5.79
CA ILE A 726 -10.49 12.68 5.38
C ILE A 726 -9.12 12.00 5.32
N GLY A 727 -9.09 10.70 5.57
CA GLY A 727 -7.90 9.86 5.58
C GLY A 727 -7.67 9.11 4.26
N ILE A 728 -7.06 7.93 4.35
CA ILE A 728 -6.81 7.01 3.23
C ILE A 728 -7.40 5.66 3.62
N GLU A 729 -8.22 5.11 2.74
CA GLU A 729 -8.91 3.84 3.00
C GLU A 729 -8.05 2.60 2.72
N SER A 730 -8.58 1.47 3.17
CA SER A 730 -8.03 0.14 2.89
C SER A 730 -7.82 -0.09 1.40
N ASN A 731 -6.77 -0.84 1.06
CA ASN A 731 -6.42 -1.25 -0.31
C ASN A 731 -6.09 -0.12 -1.32
N ILE A 732 -6.06 1.15 -0.90
CA ILE A 732 -5.66 2.27 -1.76
C ILE A 732 -4.15 2.49 -1.73
N TRP A 733 -3.59 2.80 -0.55
CA TRP A 733 -2.16 3.02 -0.38
C TRP A 733 -1.43 1.70 -0.17
N LYS A 734 -1.25 0.96 -1.27
CA LYS A 734 -0.60 -0.36 -1.32
C LYS A 734 0.80 -0.31 -1.92
N PHE A 735 1.70 -1.16 -1.46
CA PHE A 735 3.07 -1.32 -1.96
C PHE A 735 3.62 -2.69 -1.57
N ASN A 736 4.70 -3.11 -2.21
CA ASN A 736 5.32 -4.40 -1.95
C ASN A 736 6.65 -4.22 -1.20
N THR A 737 7.04 -5.22 -0.42
CA THR A 737 8.41 -5.31 0.08
C THR A 737 9.36 -5.87 -0.98
N THR A 738 10.61 -5.44 -0.97
CA THR A 738 11.65 -5.96 -1.89
C THR A 738 12.00 -7.41 -1.59
N ASP A 739 12.46 -8.12 -2.62
CA ASP A 739 13.11 -9.41 -2.45
C ASP A 739 14.38 -9.25 -1.60
N TYR A 740 14.55 -10.12 -0.62
CA TYR A 740 15.66 -10.05 0.33
C TYR A 740 16.08 -11.46 0.70
N GLN A 741 17.35 -11.77 0.49
CA GLN A 741 17.91 -13.08 0.83
C GLN A 741 18.52 -13.02 2.22
N ASP A 742 17.84 -13.63 3.18
CA ASP A 742 18.37 -13.76 4.53
C ASP A 742 19.57 -14.72 4.55
N ILE A 743 20.57 -14.38 5.37
CA ILE A 743 21.67 -15.29 5.68
C ILE A 743 21.12 -16.40 6.58
N PHE A 744 21.52 -17.64 6.32
CA PHE A 744 21.12 -18.79 7.13
C PHE A 744 21.47 -18.56 8.61
N ALA A 745 20.51 -18.80 9.50
CA ALA A 745 20.68 -18.80 10.94
C ALA A 745 20.18 -20.15 11.50
N GLU A 746 20.96 -20.73 12.41
CA GLU A 746 20.65 -21.99 13.09
C GLU A 746 19.43 -21.87 14.01
N ASP A 747 18.90 -23.01 14.43
CA ASP A 747 17.80 -23.10 15.40
C ASP A 747 18.13 -22.31 16.68
N ALA A 748 17.13 -21.67 17.27
CA ALA A 748 17.30 -20.94 18.53
C ALA A 748 16.12 -21.19 19.48
N VAL A 749 16.38 -20.98 20.77
CA VAL A 749 15.34 -20.97 21.80
C VAL A 749 15.27 -19.57 22.39
N GLY A 750 14.08 -18.98 22.34
CA GLY A 750 13.77 -17.70 22.96
C GLY A 750 13.04 -17.86 24.28
N LEU A 751 13.38 -17.02 25.25
CA LEU A 751 12.77 -16.94 26.57
C LEU A 751 11.98 -15.63 26.69
N PHE A 752 10.78 -15.71 27.27
CA PHE A 752 9.92 -14.57 27.57
C PHE A 752 9.06 -14.87 28.81
N SER A 753 8.40 -13.87 29.41
CA SER A 753 7.63 -14.07 30.64
C SER A 753 6.19 -13.59 30.53
N LEU A 754 5.34 -14.13 31.41
CA LEU A 754 4.00 -13.60 31.64
C LEU A 754 4.06 -12.48 32.69
N THR A 755 3.12 -11.53 32.61
CA THR A 755 2.90 -10.53 33.65
C THR A 755 2.50 -11.20 34.97
N THR A 756 2.57 -10.46 36.07
CA THR A 756 2.12 -10.94 37.39
C THR A 756 0.64 -11.36 37.38
N GLU A 757 -0.21 -10.63 36.65
CA GLU A 757 -1.62 -10.96 36.48
C GLU A 757 -1.80 -12.19 35.57
N GLY A 758 -1.08 -12.24 34.46
CA GLY A 758 -1.07 -13.39 33.55
C GLY A 758 -0.62 -14.68 34.22
N THR A 759 0.38 -14.59 35.11
CA THR A 759 0.86 -15.71 35.92
C THR A 759 -0.23 -16.22 36.87
N LYS A 760 -0.97 -15.33 37.54
CA LYS A 760 -2.10 -15.71 38.41
C LYS A 760 -3.23 -16.35 37.61
N TYR A 761 -3.57 -15.77 36.46
CA TYR A 761 -4.57 -16.32 35.55
C TYR A 761 -4.19 -17.73 35.10
N PHE A 762 -2.98 -17.92 34.57
CA PHE A 762 -2.50 -19.23 34.09
C PHE A 762 -2.51 -20.30 35.19
N LYS A 763 -2.11 -19.94 36.41
CA LYS A 763 -2.14 -20.84 37.59
C LYS A 763 -3.55 -21.25 38.00
N SER A 764 -4.56 -20.40 37.75
CA SER A 764 -5.97 -20.73 38.03
C SER A 764 -6.59 -21.75 37.06
N LEU A 765 -5.95 -21.97 35.90
CA LEU A 765 -6.46 -22.85 34.86
C LEU A 765 -6.18 -24.32 35.20
N SER A 766 -7.05 -25.23 34.74
CA SER A 766 -6.79 -26.67 34.82
C SER A 766 -5.67 -27.09 33.86
N PRO A 767 -4.97 -28.23 34.09
CA PRO A 767 -3.86 -28.67 33.23
C PRO A 767 -4.24 -28.79 31.74
N TYR A 768 -5.45 -29.29 31.44
CA TYR A 768 -5.96 -29.37 30.07
C TYR A 768 -6.11 -27.99 29.42
N ILE A 769 -6.62 -27.01 30.17
CA ILE A 769 -6.80 -25.64 29.67
C ILE A 769 -5.45 -24.93 29.56
N GLN A 770 -4.49 -25.20 30.44
CA GLN A 770 -3.12 -24.69 30.34
C GLN A 770 -2.43 -25.13 29.05
N THR A 771 -2.54 -26.42 28.67
CA THR A 771 -2.01 -26.91 27.39
C THR A 771 -2.66 -26.17 26.22
N ARG A 772 -3.99 -26.02 26.22
CA ARG A 772 -4.70 -25.28 25.17
C ARG A 772 -4.28 -23.81 25.11
N PHE A 773 -4.05 -23.18 26.27
CA PHE A 773 -3.55 -21.81 26.35
C PHE A 773 -2.17 -21.70 25.68
N LEU A 774 -1.23 -22.59 25.99
CA LEU A 774 0.12 -22.58 25.38
C LEU A 774 0.08 -22.87 23.88
N THR A 775 -0.77 -23.79 23.43
CA THR A 775 -0.97 -24.05 22.00
C THR A 775 -1.52 -22.82 21.28
N GLN A 776 -2.52 -22.15 21.86
CA GLN A 776 -3.08 -20.93 21.29
C GLN A 776 -2.08 -19.78 21.30
N LEU A 777 -1.30 -19.63 22.38
CA LEU A 777 -0.23 -18.64 22.47
C LEU A 777 0.82 -18.82 21.38
N ARG A 778 1.21 -20.06 21.06
CA ARG A 778 2.09 -20.35 19.92
C ARG A 778 1.50 -19.89 18.59
N ILE A 779 0.20 -20.14 18.37
CA ILE A 779 -0.50 -19.73 17.14
C ILE A 779 -0.58 -18.21 17.05
N ASP A 780 -0.94 -17.54 18.14
CA ASP A 780 -1.06 -16.08 18.21
C ASP A 780 0.30 -15.40 17.97
N LEU A 781 1.39 -15.95 18.52
CA LEU A 781 2.77 -15.52 18.21
C LEU A 781 3.11 -15.77 16.75
N ALA A 782 2.80 -16.95 16.20
CA ALA A 782 3.05 -17.26 14.78
C ALA A 782 2.32 -16.29 13.84
N ASN A 783 1.09 -15.87 14.16
CA ASN A 783 0.34 -14.90 13.37
C ASN A 783 0.92 -13.48 13.45
N SER A 784 1.59 -13.15 14.57
CA SER A 784 2.16 -11.84 14.82
C SER A 784 3.45 -11.56 14.01
N ILE A 785 4.13 -12.60 13.56
CA ILE A 785 5.34 -12.55 12.72
C ILE A 785 5.13 -13.32 11.40
N PRO A 786 5.96 -13.13 10.36
CA PRO A 786 5.83 -13.87 9.11
C PRO A 786 6.53 -15.23 9.19
N VAL A 787 6.05 -16.12 10.06
CA VAL A 787 6.59 -17.48 10.24
C VAL A 787 5.50 -18.54 10.10
N ASP A 788 5.80 -19.64 9.42
CA ASP A 788 4.93 -20.82 9.46
C ASP A 788 4.94 -21.38 10.90
N VAL A 789 3.76 -21.58 11.48
CA VAL A 789 3.59 -22.16 12.83
C VAL A 789 4.32 -23.50 12.99
N LYS A 790 4.55 -24.27 11.92
CA LYS A 790 5.32 -25.52 11.94
C LYS A 790 6.78 -25.34 12.31
N ARG A 791 7.34 -24.14 12.11
CA ARG A 791 8.69 -23.77 12.55
C ARG A 791 8.77 -23.45 14.04
N LEU A 792 7.63 -23.24 14.69
CA LEU A 792 7.54 -23.00 16.12
C LEU A 792 7.20 -24.31 16.85
N ASN A 793 8.07 -24.74 17.77
CA ASN A 793 7.80 -25.90 18.63
C ASN A 793 6.79 -25.54 19.75
N ASP A 794 6.31 -26.55 20.48
CA ASP A 794 5.45 -26.31 21.64
C ASP A 794 6.16 -25.47 22.71
N ILE A 795 5.40 -24.58 23.34
CA ILE A 795 5.92 -23.69 24.39
C ILE A 795 6.01 -24.47 25.70
N ASN A 796 7.20 -24.47 26.31
CA ASN A 796 7.40 -25.00 27.65
C ASN A 796 7.44 -23.87 28.67
N TYR A 797 7.07 -24.16 29.92
CA TYR A 797 7.09 -23.17 31.00
C TYR A 797 7.91 -23.63 32.19
N GLU A 798 8.57 -22.67 32.84
CA GLU A 798 9.36 -22.84 34.05
C GLU A 798 8.99 -21.75 35.07
N TYR A 799 9.24 -22.02 36.35
CA TYR A 799 8.99 -21.06 37.42
C TYR A 799 10.30 -20.42 37.88
N ASP A 800 10.28 -19.11 38.02
CA ASP A 800 11.33 -18.36 38.70
C ASP A 800 11.28 -18.54 40.23
N GLU A 801 12.34 -18.11 40.92
CA GLU A 801 12.40 -18.00 42.39
C GLU A 801 11.24 -17.14 42.93
N ASN A 802 10.84 -16.11 42.19
CA ASN A 802 9.70 -15.24 42.51
C ASN A 802 8.33 -15.80 42.08
N GLN A 803 8.26 -17.08 41.67
CA GLN A 803 7.03 -17.74 41.22
C GLN A 803 6.40 -17.14 39.95
N GLN A 804 7.14 -16.30 39.21
CA GLN A 804 6.76 -15.79 37.89
C GLN A 804 7.00 -16.87 36.82
N ILE A 805 6.14 -16.92 35.80
CA ILE A 805 6.23 -17.93 34.74
C ILE A 805 7.11 -17.42 33.60
N PHE A 806 8.17 -18.18 33.33
CA PHE A 806 8.98 -18.06 32.12
C PHE A 806 8.52 -19.08 31.08
N LEU A 807 8.51 -18.66 29.82
CA LEU A 807 8.08 -19.43 28.67
C LEU A 807 9.25 -19.53 27.69
N SER A 808 9.49 -20.74 27.20
CA SER A 808 10.50 -21.00 26.19
C SER A 808 9.86 -21.43 24.87
N LEU A 809 10.29 -20.80 23.78
CA LEU A 809 9.84 -21.07 22.43
C LEU A 809 11.04 -21.41 21.55
N SER A 810 11.04 -22.63 21.01
CA SER A 810 12.06 -23.07 20.05
C SER A 810 11.61 -22.77 18.62
N ILE A 811 12.52 -22.16 17.86
CA ILE A 811 12.32 -21.69 16.48
C ILE A 811 13.28 -22.45 15.57
N LYS A 812 12.73 -23.18 14.60
CA LYS A 812 13.50 -23.95 13.61
C LYS A 812 14.04 -23.05 12.51
N SER A 813 15.26 -23.34 12.08
CA SER A 813 15.91 -22.78 10.89
C SER A 813 15.19 -23.18 9.61
N THR A 814 15.47 -22.44 8.53
CA THR A 814 14.94 -22.69 7.19
C THR A 814 16.03 -22.42 6.16
N THR A 815 16.00 -23.16 5.06
CA THR A 815 16.84 -22.89 3.88
C THR A 815 16.08 -22.12 2.79
N ASN A 816 14.79 -21.84 3.01
CA ASN A 816 13.97 -21.07 2.08
C ASN A 816 14.34 -19.59 2.18
N LEU A 817 14.91 -19.04 1.11
CA LEU A 817 15.35 -17.64 1.06
C LEU A 817 14.19 -16.63 1.14
N ASN A 818 12.96 -17.07 0.87
CA ASN A 818 11.76 -16.23 0.97
C ASN A 818 11.19 -16.18 2.40
N GLU A 819 11.76 -16.93 3.34
CA GLU A 819 11.36 -16.94 4.74
C GLU A 819 12.39 -16.26 5.62
N ARG A 820 11.92 -15.64 6.69
CA ARG A 820 12.80 -14.97 7.67
C ARG A 820 13.67 -15.98 8.41
N ASN A 821 14.95 -15.62 8.59
CA ASN A 821 15.87 -16.40 9.41
C ASN A 821 15.54 -16.29 10.90
N VAL A 822 16.14 -17.17 11.70
CA VAL A 822 15.86 -17.26 13.13
C VAL A 822 16.27 -15.97 13.87
N ASP A 823 17.42 -15.38 13.56
CA ASP A 823 17.90 -14.18 14.26
C ASP A 823 16.96 -12.98 14.08
N HIS A 824 16.45 -12.77 12.86
CA HIS A 824 15.45 -11.73 12.58
C HIS A 824 14.11 -12.02 13.25
N ILE A 825 13.66 -13.28 13.27
CA ILE A 825 12.44 -13.66 13.99
C ILE A 825 12.58 -13.32 15.49
N MET A 826 13.72 -13.64 16.10
CA MET A 826 13.97 -13.37 17.53
C MET A 826 13.93 -11.86 17.81
N LYS A 827 14.55 -11.06 16.93
CA LYS A 827 14.52 -9.58 17.03
C LYS A 827 13.11 -9.02 16.83
N ASP A 828 12.37 -9.55 15.87
CA ASP A 828 11.01 -9.10 15.58
C ASP A 828 10.07 -9.40 16.77
N LEU A 829 10.17 -10.60 17.37
CA LEU A 829 9.40 -10.96 18.57
C LEU A 829 9.72 -10.06 19.76
N ASP A 830 11.00 -9.73 19.98
CA ASP A 830 11.42 -8.82 21.06
C ASP A 830 10.81 -7.41 20.88
N LEU A 831 10.87 -6.87 19.66
CA LEU A 831 10.27 -5.57 19.33
C LEU A 831 8.75 -5.58 19.50
N LEU A 832 8.08 -6.61 19.01
CA LEU A 832 6.62 -6.73 19.13
C LEU A 832 6.18 -6.79 20.60
N ILE A 833 6.91 -7.51 21.46
CA ILE A 833 6.60 -7.60 22.89
C ILE A 833 6.87 -6.26 23.60
N LYS A 834 7.98 -5.57 23.29
CA LYS A 834 8.30 -4.26 23.90
C LYS A 834 7.30 -3.17 23.50
N TYR A 835 6.84 -3.17 22.26
CA TYR A 835 5.86 -2.21 21.72
C TYR A 835 4.44 -2.80 21.63
N LYS A 836 4.08 -3.63 22.60
CA LYS A 836 2.80 -4.36 22.65
C LYS A 836 1.56 -3.53 22.34
N GLU A 837 1.46 -2.30 22.87
CA GLU A 837 0.29 -1.41 22.74
C GLU A 837 -0.10 -1.08 21.28
N ILE A 838 0.86 -1.11 20.35
CA ILE A 838 0.66 -0.72 18.95
C ILE A 838 0.87 -1.88 17.97
N THR A 839 1.08 -3.09 18.47
CA THR A 839 1.41 -4.29 17.69
C THR A 839 0.42 -5.43 17.93
N PRO A 840 0.43 -6.49 17.09
CA PRO A 840 -0.48 -7.63 17.22
C PRO A 840 -0.48 -8.33 18.58
N ILE A 841 0.59 -8.18 19.37
CA ILE A 841 0.72 -8.80 20.70
C ILE A 841 -0.38 -8.32 21.66
N SER A 842 -0.93 -7.11 21.50
CA SER A 842 -2.04 -6.63 22.35
C SER A 842 -3.42 -7.10 21.89
N TRP A 843 -3.58 -7.61 20.67
CA TRP A 843 -4.90 -7.89 20.08
C TRP A 843 -5.38 -9.32 20.29
N PHE A 844 -4.49 -10.26 20.60
CA PHE A 844 -4.87 -11.62 20.97
C PHE A 844 -5.00 -11.78 22.49
N GLY A 845 -5.99 -12.56 22.93
CA GLY A 845 -6.28 -12.76 24.35
C GLY A 845 -5.14 -13.44 25.13
N THR A 846 -4.33 -14.29 24.47
CA THR A 846 -3.23 -14.99 25.15
C THR A 846 -1.94 -14.16 25.23
N THR A 847 -1.59 -13.46 24.14
CA THR A 847 -0.38 -12.62 24.06
C THR A 847 -0.51 -11.35 24.90
N ASN A 848 -1.74 -10.90 25.20
CA ASN A 848 -1.98 -9.78 26.09
C ASN A 848 -1.50 -10.05 27.55
N LEU A 849 -1.16 -11.28 27.90
CA LEU A 849 -0.61 -11.63 29.23
C LEU A 849 0.91 -11.62 29.27
N ILE A 850 1.61 -11.35 28.15
CA ILE A 850 3.08 -11.29 28.09
C ILE A 850 3.59 -10.00 28.75
N ASP A 851 4.70 -10.12 29.48
CA ASP A 851 5.41 -9.03 30.13
C ASP A 851 6.27 -8.24 29.13
N THR A 852 5.93 -6.97 28.96
CA THR A 852 6.64 -6.06 28.03
C THR A 852 8.02 -5.66 28.53
N SER A 853 8.25 -5.71 29.85
CA SER A 853 9.52 -5.29 30.45
C SER A 853 10.65 -6.30 30.24
N PHE A 854 10.30 -7.59 30.15
CA PHE A 854 11.26 -8.67 29.96
C PHE A 854 11.70 -8.81 28.49
N GLY A 855 10.77 -8.63 27.54
CA GLY A 855 11.02 -8.78 26.11
C GLY A 855 11.16 -10.25 25.67
N PHE A 856 11.92 -10.48 24.60
CA PHE A 856 12.21 -11.82 24.07
C PHE A 856 13.74 -12.03 23.96
N GLN A 857 14.28 -12.99 24.71
CA GLN A 857 15.73 -13.15 24.88
C GLN A 857 16.23 -14.50 24.38
N ARG A 858 17.38 -14.53 23.71
CA ARG A 858 18.00 -15.78 23.23
C ARG A 858 18.66 -16.53 24.39
N ILE A 859 18.39 -17.83 24.49
CA ILE A 859 19.15 -18.73 25.36
C ILE A 859 20.49 -19.04 24.67
N SER A 860 21.59 -18.54 25.23
CA SER A 860 22.94 -18.83 24.73
C SER A 860 23.36 -20.24 25.14
N ASN A 861 23.68 -21.08 24.17
CA ASN A 861 24.24 -22.40 24.43
C ASN A 861 25.74 -22.26 24.70
N ILE A 862 26.21 -22.59 25.91
CA ILE A 862 27.62 -22.42 26.33
C ILE A 862 28.59 -23.11 25.35
N PHE A 863 28.15 -24.16 24.68
CA PHE A 863 28.97 -24.90 23.72
C PHE A 863 29.31 -24.12 22.44
N ASP A 864 28.45 -23.21 21.97
CA ASP A 864 28.71 -22.46 20.74
C ASP A 864 29.84 -21.44 20.93
N ASP A 865 29.91 -20.82 22.10
CA ASP A 865 30.99 -19.90 22.47
C ASP A 865 32.35 -20.62 22.64
N VAL A 866 32.35 -21.91 22.96
CA VAL A 866 33.57 -22.67 23.32
C VAL A 866 34.04 -23.59 22.19
N LYS A 867 33.20 -23.90 21.19
CA LYS A 867 33.49 -24.84 20.10
C LYS A 867 34.77 -24.51 19.33
N PHE A 868 34.98 -23.24 18.96
CA PHE A 868 36.19 -22.83 18.24
C PHE A 868 37.44 -22.88 19.10
N HIS A 869 37.32 -22.61 20.41
CA HIS A 869 38.42 -22.74 21.36
C HIS A 869 38.84 -24.21 21.55
N LEU A 870 37.87 -25.13 21.63
CA LEU A 870 38.12 -26.58 21.71
C LEU A 870 38.84 -27.12 20.47
N ILE A 871 38.43 -26.70 19.27
CA ILE A 871 39.08 -27.08 18.01
C ILE A 871 40.54 -26.59 18.00
N GLY A 872 40.79 -25.35 18.43
CA GLY A 872 42.14 -24.79 18.54
C GLY A 872 43.05 -25.59 19.48
N ILE A 873 42.53 -26.03 20.64
CA ILE A 873 43.27 -26.86 21.60
C ILE A 873 43.66 -28.21 20.99
N VAL A 874 42.72 -28.89 20.30
CA VAL A 874 42.98 -30.20 19.67
C VAL A 874 44.06 -30.10 18.59
N ILE A 875 44.00 -29.06 17.75
CA ILE A 875 45.02 -28.80 16.72
C ILE A 875 46.39 -28.54 17.37
N GLY A 876 46.44 -27.68 18.40
CA GLY A 876 47.68 -27.37 19.12
C GLY A 876 48.34 -28.60 19.74
N VAL A 877 47.57 -29.43 20.45
CA VAL A 877 48.07 -30.69 21.05
C VAL A 877 48.59 -31.65 19.97
N THR A 878 47.91 -31.76 18.84
CA THR A 878 48.33 -32.63 17.73
C THR A 878 49.67 -32.18 17.14
N ILE A 879 49.86 -30.88 16.92
CA ILE A 879 51.12 -30.31 16.42
C ILE A 879 52.27 -30.56 17.40
N LEU A 880 52.06 -30.31 18.69
CA LEU A 880 53.08 -30.54 19.72
C LEU A 880 53.45 -32.02 19.83
N GLY A 881 52.48 -32.93 19.70
CA GLY A 881 52.70 -34.37 19.64
C GLY A 881 53.58 -34.80 18.46
N LEU A 882 53.34 -34.25 17.27
CA LEU A 882 54.15 -34.51 16.08
C LEU A 882 55.59 -33.98 16.24
N LEU A 883 55.75 -32.77 16.78
CA LEU A 883 57.06 -32.17 17.05
C LEU A 883 57.87 -32.98 18.08
N TYR A 884 57.21 -33.45 19.13
CA TYR A 884 57.84 -34.33 20.13
C TYR A 884 58.31 -35.66 19.51
N PHE A 885 57.46 -36.30 18.70
CA PHE A 885 57.81 -37.56 18.05
C PHE A 885 58.99 -37.38 17.08
N TYR A 886 59.00 -36.28 16.31
CA TYR A 886 60.10 -35.92 15.43
C TYR A 886 61.41 -35.70 16.20
N ALA A 887 61.38 -34.90 17.27
CA ALA A 887 62.55 -34.62 18.10
C ALA A 887 63.11 -35.90 18.75
N ARG A 888 62.22 -36.77 19.25
CA ARG A 888 62.60 -38.05 19.86
C ARG A 888 63.17 -39.05 18.86
N LYS A 889 62.68 -39.06 17.62
CA LYS A 889 63.24 -39.89 16.53
C LYS A 889 64.63 -39.43 16.13
N LYS A 890 64.89 -38.12 16.12
CA LYS A 890 66.17 -37.53 15.71
C LYS A 890 67.27 -37.71 16.76
N HIS A 891 66.95 -37.56 18.05
CA HIS A 891 67.91 -37.74 19.15
C HIS A 891 67.20 -38.27 20.40
N TYR A 892 67.35 -39.56 20.68
CA TYR A 892 66.58 -40.24 21.74
C TYR A 892 67.08 -39.95 23.16
N THR A 893 68.34 -39.55 23.34
CA THR A 893 68.98 -39.22 24.62
C THR A 893 68.71 -37.80 25.10
N GLY A 894 68.25 -36.91 24.20
CA GLY A 894 67.88 -35.53 24.55
C GLY A 894 66.58 -35.45 25.35
N LYS A 895 66.44 -34.42 26.20
CA LYS A 895 65.24 -34.13 27.00
C LYS A 895 64.13 -33.52 26.16
N ASN A 896 63.62 -34.27 25.17
CA ASN A 896 62.63 -33.78 24.19
C ASN A 896 61.26 -33.38 24.78
N ILE A 897 60.96 -33.76 26.04
CA ILE A 897 59.74 -33.33 26.76
C ILE A 897 59.65 -31.81 26.93
N VAL A 898 60.78 -31.13 26.82
CA VAL A 898 60.90 -29.67 26.88
C VAL A 898 60.02 -28.96 25.85
N ILE A 899 59.70 -29.59 24.71
CA ILE A 899 58.77 -29.03 23.71
C ILE A 899 57.41 -28.71 24.32
N PHE A 900 56.87 -29.62 25.14
CA PHE A 900 55.60 -29.38 25.82
C PHE A 900 55.73 -28.35 26.95
N LYS A 901 56.80 -28.45 27.76
CA LYS A 901 57.04 -27.51 28.86
C LYS A 901 57.16 -26.08 28.36
N PHE A 902 57.94 -25.84 27.31
CA PHE A 902 58.13 -24.52 26.72
C PHE A 902 56.82 -23.93 26.18
N SER A 903 56.02 -24.74 25.48
CA SER A 903 54.74 -24.29 24.96
C SER A 903 53.73 -24.00 26.07
N LEU A 904 53.74 -24.76 27.17
CA LEU A 904 52.88 -24.50 28.33
C LEU A 904 53.27 -23.22 29.06
N ILE A 905 54.57 -22.99 29.29
CA ILE A 905 55.07 -21.77 29.94
C ILE A 905 54.70 -20.52 29.14
N ILE A 906 54.87 -20.56 27.81
CA ILE A 906 54.47 -19.43 26.95
C ILE A 906 52.96 -19.22 26.98
N LEU A 907 52.18 -20.30 26.94
CA LEU A 907 50.72 -20.22 26.97
C LEU A 907 50.23 -19.58 28.27
N ASP A 908 50.78 -20.01 29.41
CA ASP A 908 50.45 -19.53 30.74
C ASP A 908 50.69 -18.02 30.86
N PHE A 909 51.91 -17.58 30.51
CA PHE A 909 52.28 -16.17 30.50
C PHE A 909 51.38 -15.31 29.58
N ILE A 910 50.98 -15.83 28.42
CA ILE A 910 50.05 -15.15 27.51
C ILE A 910 48.66 -15.04 28.14
N LEU A 911 48.15 -16.11 28.76
CA LEU A 911 46.84 -16.12 29.40
C LEU A 911 46.78 -15.11 30.55
N ASP A 912 47.85 -15.01 31.31
CA ASP A 912 47.97 -14.08 32.43
C ASP A 912 47.95 -12.61 31.99
N ILE A 913 48.68 -12.28 30.93
CA ILE A 913 48.65 -10.92 30.35
C ILE A 913 47.27 -10.61 29.75
N LEU A 914 46.64 -11.56 29.04
CA LEU A 914 45.34 -11.36 28.41
C LEU A 914 44.19 -11.25 29.40
N PHE A 915 44.31 -11.87 30.58
CA PHE A 915 43.31 -11.80 31.65
C PHE A 915 43.09 -10.36 32.14
N ILE A 916 44.16 -9.58 32.28
CA ILE A 916 44.15 -8.20 32.81
C ILE A 916 43.20 -7.27 32.03
N PRO A 917 43.34 -7.08 30.70
CA PRO A 917 42.47 -6.17 29.94
C PRO A 917 41.06 -6.72 29.69
N LYS A 918 40.89 -8.06 29.60
CA LYS A 918 39.61 -8.68 29.22
C LYS A 918 38.66 -8.87 30.40
N ASN A 919 39.16 -9.30 31.54
CA ASN A 919 38.35 -9.60 32.73
C ASN A 919 38.52 -8.57 33.84
N GLY A 920 39.67 -7.89 33.93
CA GLY A 920 39.90 -6.83 34.91
C GLY A 920 38.96 -5.62 34.75
N LYS A 921 38.43 -5.37 33.54
CA LYS A 921 37.39 -4.36 33.30
C LYS A 921 35.99 -4.75 33.80
N LYS A 922 35.70 -6.05 33.91
CA LYS A 922 34.40 -6.57 34.35
C LYS A 922 34.27 -6.62 35.88
N ALA A 923 35.39 -6.69 36.59
CA ALA A 923 35.45 -6.69 38.05
C ALA A 923 36.62 -5.79 38.54
N PRO A 924 36.37 -4.49 38.82
CA PRO A 924 37.42 -3.52 39.14
C PRO A 924 38.30 -3.92 40.33
N GLN A 925 37.73 -4.65 41.29
CA GLN A 925 38.41 -5.15 42.49
C GLN A 925 39.52 -6.18 42.22
N LEU A 926 39.49 -6.86 41.07
CA LEU A 926 40.50 -7.87 40.69
C LEU A 926 41.61 -7.30 39.81
N PHE A 927 41.45 -6.08 39.28
CA PHE A 927 42.41 -5.49 38.34
C PHE A 927 43.79 -5.23 38.97
N ILE A 928 43.82 -4.59 40.14
CA ILE A 928 45.08 -4.25 40.83
C ILE A 928 45.81 -5.51 41.30
N PRO A 929 45.16 -6.49 41.98
CA PRO A 929 45.82 -7.75 42.34
C PRO A 929 46.40 -8.50 41.12
N SER A 930 45.66 -8.57 40.01
CA SER A 930 46.11 -9.29 38.81
C SER A 930 47.36 -8.66 38.18
N ILE A 931 47.48 -7.33 38.21
CA ILE A 931 48.70 -6.64 37.75
C ILE A 931 49.87 -6.93 38.70
N MET A 932 49.64 -6.90 40.01
CA MET A 932 50.69 -7.17 40.99
C MET A 932 51.25 -8.59 40.86
N PHE A 933 50.37 -9.60 40.73
CA PHE A 933 50.76 -11.00 40.60
C PHE A 933 51.38 -11.34 39.23
N CYS A 934 51.18 -10.52 38.20
CA CYS A 934 51.90 -10.66 36.93
C CYS A 934 53.28 -9.96 36.95
N VAL A 935 53.34 -8.71 37.44
CA VAL A 935 54.56 -7.89 37.33
C VAL A 935 55.65 -8.28 38.33
N ILE A 936 55.28 -8.58 39.58
CA ILE A 936 56.25 -8.85 40.66
C ILE A 936 57.03 -10.15 40.40
N PRO A 937 56.37 -11.29 40.10
CA PRO A 937 57.06 -12.54 39.80
C PRO A 937 57.93 -12.44 38.54
N THR A 938 57.41 -11.83 37.47
CA THR A 938 58.18 -11.60 36.23
C THR A 938 59.49 -10.84 36.49
N ALA A 939 59.45 -9.81 37.35
CA ALA A 939 60.64 -9.06 37.73
C ALA A 939 61.64 -9.91 38.54
N ILE A 940 61.15 -10.69 39.50
CA ILE A 940 61.98 -11.59 40.33
C ILE A 940 62.65 -12.65 39.45
N ASN A 941 61.89 -13.31 38.58
CA ASN A 941 62.37 -14.32 37.64
C ASN A 941 63.42 -13.74 36.68
N SER A 942 63.19 -12.53 36.15
CA SER A 942 64.15 -11.83 35.28
C SER A 942 65.47 -11.52 35.99
N ILE A 943 65.42 -11.05 37.24
CA ILE A 943 66.62 -10.75 38.05
C ILE A 943 67.38 -12.04 38.37
N MET A 944 66.68 -13.09 38.81
CA MET A 944 67.29 -14.38 39.12
C MET A 944 67.92 -15.02 37.88
N SER A 945 67.23 -14.97 36.73
CA SER A 945 67.72 -15.47 35.45
C SER A 945 69.05 -14.81 35.06
N MET A 946 69.11 -13.48 35.14
CA MET A 946 70.32 -12.71 34.86
C MET A 946 71.46 -13.09 35.82
N ILE A 947 71.18 -13.24 37.12
CA ILE A 947 72.19 -13.65 38.10
C ILE A 947 72.74 -15.05 37.78
N ILE A 948 71.86 -16.01 37.48
CA ILE A 948 72.25 -17.39 37.15
C ILE A 948 73.16 -17.41 35.93
N ILE A 949 72.79 -16.72 34.86
CA ILE A 949 73.57 -16.67 33.62
C ILE A 949 74.91 -15.94 33.82
N LEU A 950 74.94 -14.80 34.53
CA LEU A 950 76.18 -14.09 34.84
C LEU A 950 77.13 -14.92 35.73
N GLN A 951 76.59 -15.69 36.68
CA GLN A 951 77.38 -16.59 37.50
C GLN A 951 77.98 -17.74 36.67
N GLU A 952 77.21 -18.31 35.74
CA GLU A 952 77.73 -19.35 34.82
C GLU A 952 78.80 -18.79 33.88
N ILE A 953 78.61 -17.60 33.31
CA ILE A 953 79.62 -16.92 32.46
C ILE A 953 80.94 -16.67 33.22
N THR A 954 80.86 -16.31 34.50
CA THR A 954 82.04 -15.93 35.30
C THR A 954 82.75 -17.10 35.97
N LYS A 955 82.03 -18.15 36.35
CA LYS A 955 82.56 -19.27 37.15
C LYS A 955 82.76 -20.57 36.37
N ASN A 956 82.08 -20.76 35.25
CA ASN A 956 82.11 -21.99 34.47
C ASN A 956 82.76 -21.73 33.09
N LYS A 957 84.01 -22.20 32.93
CA LYS A 957 84.79 -22.01 31.69
C LYS A 957 84.12 -22.65 30.47
N ASP A 958 83.52 -23.83 30.65
CA ASP A 958 82.86 -24.57 29.57
C ASP A 958 81.58 -23.87 29.13
N PHE A 959 80.82 -23.30 30.07
CA PHE A 959 79.65 -22.49 29.75
C PHE A 959 80.03 -21.18 29.07
N TYR A 960 81.11 -20.53 29.50
CA TYR A 960 81.61 -19.31 28.86
C TYR A 960 81.97 -19.54 27.38
N GLU A 961 82.62 -20.67 27.08
CA GLU A 961 82.97 -21.03 25.71
C GLU A 961 81.72 -21.33 24.85
N TRP A 962 80.75 -22.06 25.39
CA TRP A 962 79.45 -22.26 24.74
C TRP A 962 78.69 -20.94 24.54
N PHE A 963 78.69 -20.05 25.54
CA PHE A 963 78.02 -18.75 25.51
C PHE A 963 78.59 -17.85 24.42
N LYS A 964 79.92 -17.80 24.26
CA LYS A 964 80.60 -17.01 23.22
C LYS A 964 80.12 -17.37 21.80
N ASN A 965 79.81 -18.65 21.56
CA ASN A 965 79.33 -19.14 20.28
C ASN A 965 77.80 -19.03 20.12
N ASN A 966 77.05 -18.82 21.21
CA ASN A 966 75.57 -18.87 21.23
C ASN A 966 74.93 -17.66 21.94
N THR A 967 75.62 -16.50 21.97
CA THR A 967 75.24 -15.31 22.75
C THR A 967 73.78 -14.90 22.59
N ASN A 968 73.28 -14.86 21.34
CA ASN A 968 71.90 -14.44 21.06
C ASN A 968 70.86 -15.36 21.72
N ILE A 969 71.16 -16.64 21.81
CA ILE A 969 70.24 -17.66 22.30
C ILE A 969 70.29 -17.68 23.82
N ALA A 970 71.47 -17.53 24.42
CA ALA A 970 71.58 -17.32 25.85
C ALA A 970 70.82 -16.06 26.30
N VAL A 971 70.96 -14.93 25.60
CA VAL A 971 70.23 -13.69 25.91
C VAL A 971 68.71 -13.88 25.75
N LEU A 972 68.26 -14.50 24.66
CA LEU A 972 66.84 -14.76 24.44
C LEU A 972 66.23 -15.60 25.57
N PHE A 973 66.87 -16.71 25.93
CA PHE A 973 66.38 -17.59 27.00
C PHE A 973 66.52 -16.94 28.39
N THR A 974 67.47 -16.01 28.58
CA THR A 974 67.56 -15.20 29.80
C THR A 974 66.33 -14.30 29.95
N ILE A 975 65.89 -13.67 28.84
CA ILE A 975 64.68 -12.81 28.81
C ILE A 975 63.41 -13.65 28.96
N LEU A 976 63.30 -14.76 28.22
CA LEU A 976 62.12 -15.65 28.28
C LEU A 976 61.97 -16.29 29.66
N ALA A 977 63.07 -16.51 30.38
CA ALA A 977 63.04 -16.97 31.76
C ALA A 977 62.49 -15.94 32.75
N GLY A 978 62.16 -14.72 32.28
CA GLY A 978 61.31 -13.80 33.02
C GLY A 978 59.89 -14.33 33.23
N ALA A 979 59.36 -15.15 32.31
CA ALA A 979 58.07 -15.82 32.49
C ALA A 979 58.18 -16.97 33.52
N ASP A 980 59.10 -17.91 33.30
CA ASP A 980 59.42 -18.97 34.27
C ASP A 980 60.91 -19.32 34.15
N LEU A 981 61.60 -19.39 35.29
CA LEU A 981 63.01 -19.76 35.36
C LEU A 981 63.31 -21.14 34.77
N GLU A 982 62.34 -22.06 34.77
CA GLU A 982 62.47 -23.40 34.17
C GLU A 982 62.83 -23.33 32.66
N VAL A 983 62.54 -22.22 31.98
CA VAL A 983 62.96 -21.97 30.58
C VAL A 983 64.48 -22.05 30.41
N LEU A 984 65.28 -21.73 31.43
CA LEU A 984 66.74 -21.86 31.34
C LEU A 984 67.21 -23.33 31.23
N ASN A 985 66.45 -24.29 31.76
CA ASN A 985 66.78 -25.71 31.64
C ASN A 985 66.71 -26.21 30.18
N ILE A 986 66.04 -25.46 29.28
CA ILE A 986 65.98 -25.75 27.85
C ILE A 986 67.35 -25.63 27.19
N LEU A 987 68.18 -24.70 27.66
CA LEU A 987 69.54 -24.52 27.15
C LEU A 987 70.43 -25.75 27.36
N SER A 988 70.09 -26.63 28.31
CA SER A 988 70.82 -27.90 28.60
C SER A 988 70.01 -29.15 28.23
N SER A 989 69.02 -29.02 27.34
CA SER A 989 68.07 -30.09 27.02
C SER A 989 68.52 -31.04 25.89
N GLU A 990 69.44 -30.61 25.04
CA GLU A 990 69.84 -31.30 23.80
C GLU A 990 68.64 -31.70 22.93
N VAL A 991 67.58 -30.88 22.94
CA VAL A 991 66.34 -31.15 22.21
C VAL A 991 66.63 -31.37 20.72
N ALA A 992 66.15 -32.49 20.19
CA ALA A 992 66.37 -32.94 18.81
C ALA A 992 67.85 -33.02 18.37
N GLY A 993 68.80 -33.10 19.32
CA GLY A 993 70.24 -33.16 19.05
C GLY A 993 70.83 -31.84 18.53
N ILE A 994 70.17 -30.72 18.80
CA ILE A 994 70.61 -29.40 18.35
C ILE A 994 71.70 -28.89 19.31
N MET A 995 72.92 -28.67 18.81
CA MET A 995 74.09 -28.21 19.60
C MET A 995 73.90 -26.85 20.27
N ILE A 996 72.97 -26.05 19.77
CA ILE A 996 72.56 -24.80 20.41
C ILE A 996 71.95 -25.05 21.79
N PHE A 997 71.30 -26.19 22.04
CA PHE A 997 70.65 -26.51 23.31
C PHE A 997 71.47 -27.50 24.17
N SER A 998 72.80 -27.51 23.99
CA SER A 998 73.74 -28.34 24.76
C SER A 998 74.65 -27.49 25.66
N ALA A 999 74.09 -26.49 26.33
CA ALA A 999 74.81 -25.63 27.27
C ALA A 999 75.24 -26.44 28.52
N PRO A 1000 76.54 -26.39 28.91
CA PRO A 1000 77.05 -27.14 30.05
C PRO A 1000 76.76 -26.40 31.37
N ILE A 1001 75.48 -26.33 31.76
CA ILE A 1001 75.03 -25.67 33.00
C ILE A 1001 75.45 -26.49 34.22
N THR A 1002 76.00 -25.85 35.26
CA THR A 1002 76.39 -26.56 36.49
C THR A 1002 75.19 -27.11 37.27
N LYS A 1003 75.42 -28.16 38.08
CA LYS A 1003 74.40 -28.69 39.00
C LYS A 1003 73.91 -27.65 40.03
N ILE A 1004 74.75 -26.67 40.37
CA ILE A 1004 74.41 -25.58 41.29
C ILE A 1004 73.42 -24.63 40.62
N ALA A 1005 73.65 -24.25 39.35
CA ALA A 1005 72.69 -23.45 38.60
C ALA A 1005 71.36 -24.18 38.36
N GLN A 1006 71.39 -25.48 38.05
CA GLN A 1006 70.16 -26.30 37.96
C GLN A 1006 69.36 -26.32 39.28
N TYR A 1007 70.06 -26.36 40.42
CA TYR A 1007 69.43 -26.27 41.74
C TYR A 1007 68.77 -24.89 41.97
N TYR A 1008 69.42 -23.79 41.57
CA TYR A 1008 68.82 -22.46 41.65
C TYR A 1008 67.64 -22.27 40.70
N ILE A 1009 67.71 -22.81 39.47
CA ILE A 1009 66.60 -22.79 38.52
C ILE A 1009 65.39 -23.52 39.12
N PHE A 1010 65.60 -24.70 39.70
CA PHE A 1010 64.53 -25.49 40.30
C PHE A 1010 63.84 -24.77 41.47
N TRP A 1011 64.62 -24.26 42.44
CA TRP A 1011 64.05 -23.55 43.58
C TRP A 1011 63.46 -22.19 43.22
N GLY A 1012 64.02 -21.53 42.20
CA GLY A 1012 63.47 -20.29 41.68
C GLY A 1012 62.11 -20.50 41.00
N SER A 1013 61.99 -21.53 40.16
CA SER A 1013 60.71 -21.92 39.53
C SER A 1013 59.69 -22.36 40.59
N PHE A 1014 60.10 -23.12 41.61
CA PHE A 1014 59.21 -23.49 42.73
C PHE A 1014 58.71 -22.28 43.52
N LEU A 1015 59.56 -21.26 43.72
CA LEU A 1015 59.15 -20.01 44.35
C LEU A 1015 58.19 -19.21 43.46
N GLY A 1016 58.43 -19.21 42.14
CA GLY A 1016 57.51 -18.66 41.13
C GLY A 1016 56.12 -19.27 41.27
N PHE A 1017 56.01 -20.60 41.25
CA PHE A 1017 54.75 -21.32 41.42
C PHE A 1017 53.95 -20.91 42.68
N LEU A 1018 54.63 -20.66 43.80
CA LEU A 1018 53.98 -20.26 45.05
C LEU A 1018 53.49 -18.79 45.05
N ILE A 1019 54.23 -17.89 44.40
CA ILE A 1019 53.97 -16.44 44.44
C ILE A 1019 53.13 -15.97 43.24
N GLU A 1020 53.19 -16.67 42.13
CA GLU A 1020 52.51 -16.38 40.87
C GLU A 1020 51.33 -17.34 40.67
N ASP A 1021 51.59 -18.61 40.35
CA ASP A 1021 50.59 -19.55 39.85
C ASP A 1021 49.46 -19.84 40.84
N ILE A 1022 49.76 -20.02 42.13
CA ILE A 1022 48.72 -20.28 43.16
C ILE A 1022 47.79 -19.08 43.35
N PRO A 1023 48.27 -17.86 43.65
CA PRO A 1023 47.41 -16.67 43.72
C PRO A 1023 46.64 -16.41 42.42
N GLN A 1024 47.28 -16.58 41.27
CA GLN A 1024 46.68 -16.39 39.95
C GLN A 1024 45.51 -17.36 39.73
N PHE A 1025 45.71 -18.64 40.03
CA PHE A 1025 44.67 -19.67 39.94
C PHE A 1025 43.47 -19.34 40.85
N ILE A 1026 43.72 -18.88 42.08
CA ILE A 1026 42.65 -18.47 43.01
C ILE A 1026 41.84 -17.30 42.43
N ILE A 1027 42.50 -16.31 41.84
CA ILE A 1027 41.83 -15.15 41.20
C ILE A 1027 41.02 -15.60 39.99
N GLN A 1028 41.59 -16.46 39.14
CA GLN A 1028 40.96 -16.93 37.90
C GLN A 1028 39.79 -17.89 38.15
N VAL A 1029 39.80 -18.66 39.25
CA VAL A 1029 38.71 -19.58 39.61
C VAL A 1029 37.60 -18.88 40.41
N ASN A 1030 37.94 -18.00 41.36
CA ASN A 1030 36.93 -17.28 42.13
C ASN A 1030 36.27 -16.14 41.36
N GLY A 1031 36.95 -15.52 40.38
CA GLY A 1031 36.36 -14.45 39.57
C GLY A 1031 35.07 -14.86 38.84
N PRO A 1032 35.06 -15.95 38.05
CA PRO A 1032 33.86 -16.47 37.39
C PRO A 1032 32.81 -16.96 38.38
N LEU A 1033 33.20 -17.58 39.51
CA LEU A 1033 32.27 -18.09 40.51
C LEU A 1033 31.56 -16.94 41.25
N GLN A 1034 32.24 -15.83 41.51
CA GLN A 1034 31.68 -14.64 42.14
C GLN A 1034 30.84 -13.83 41.13
N ILE A 1035 31.17 -13.85 39.84
CA ILE A 1035 30.32 -13.29 38.77
C ILE A 1035 29.08 -14.15 38.52
N LEU A 1036 29.15 -15.48 38.68
CA LEU A 1036 28.00 -16.38 38.68
C LEU A 1036 27.13 -16.18 39.92
N LEU A 1037 27.73 -16.10 41.11
CA LEU A 1037 27.01 -15.88 42.37
C LEU A 1037 26.37 -14.49 42.46
N CYS A 1038 27.02 -13.43 41.94
CA CYS A 1038 26.40 -12.10 41.84
C CYS A 1038 25.37 -11.99 40.70
N ARG A 1039 25.26 -12.98 39.80
CA ARG A 1039 24.14 -13.11 38.85
C ARG A 1039 22.97 -13.93 39.40
N TYR A 1040 23.17 -14.64 40.50
CA TYR A 1040 22.19 -15.52 41.16
C TYR A 1040 21.86 -15.08 42.60
N VAL A 1041 22.21 -13.86 42.97
CA VAL A 1041 21.70 -13.17 44.17
C VAL A 1041 21.15 -11.83 43.67
N PRO A 1042 19.83 -11.57 43.81
CA PRO A 1042 19.26 -10.25 43.54
C PRO A 1042 19.87 -9.14 44.41
#